data_AF-A0A9E0MJ53-F1
#
_entry.id   AF-A0A9E0MJ53-F1
#
_cell.length_a   1.000
_cell.length_b   1.000
_cell.length_c   1.000
_cell.angle_alpha   90.00
_cell.angle_beta   90.00
_cell.angle_gamma   90.00
#
_symmetry.space_group_name_H-M   'P 1'
#
loop_
_entity.id
_entity.type
_entity.pdbx_description
1 polymer ?
#
loop_
_entity_poly.entity_id
_entity_poly.type
_entity_poly.pdbx_seq_one_letter_code
_entity_poly.pdbx_strand_id
1 'polypeptide(L)'
;MTYFYNLSFATDTESMSLEVASGLDVASDLSYPPYLLPTFSLCPDNLEDLRLFHGSCRKPHASGPDSFAVLDSLIRQSVTTPNGRPHQLILSGDQIYADEVADLLLMMLTDAGAVLVGVEGLPRVEGGETDVQVLWPGSRHAVIREAGYTTSDTRSHLMSFGEYMAMYLFVWSATLWPDGEDLPDFDDLLAAMNNGASPAEKAAVGKLRKAATAQRARIVEFKDTLPAVRRALANVPTYMIFDDHDITDDWNLYRSFCDKVYGNPLGVRLIQNGLISYALCQHWGNAPEQFASAVPFHPAGKRLLDLLGSATSYYDIADRHELRQYMGVHTPAEMASRTPYHLFHDIGHRSNSGDGLVDTSSLIFHYTIEGLRHQCLVTDSRTWRSFPRTAGWAPPDLILSTELVTQIEHAPPRLGRQTVLVMTTNPVVGPVIRQGARDLPNLPGGNKLRNEDFSDSWEVERVDFARLLASLSRRFAPNMSDERVGAVVVLSGDVHASSAARVQYWADAQTGDSPSNPTRARLVLAQLVGSPMRNGNAMTRGQHTRGWDYIPPGQIAAMVSQPVNRTEKFVGWNPSAMVHGQRVGEALVERVGLGPEDIPPVTMPELFDSDRPFVTLRSQVYTHLVYIEMTNIEIAPHFRMLLRYLRADAGGRYGHSSPPFPSDSELAASARRNHLYGAYAGIRGNGAEVLGRSNIGEVKMTPAVVSYRVHWQESMTATEIDWIRFDISLDVSDAPFQYPGQP
;
A
#
# COMPACT_ATOMS: atom_id res chain seq x y z
N MET A 1 25.99 -12.43 -11.58
CA MET A 1 26.20 -13.91 -11.57
C MET A 1 24.86 -14.57 -11.30
N THR A 2 24.65 -15.80 -11.77
CA THR A 2 23.45 -16.60 -11.44
C THR A 2 23.79 -17.59 -10.34
N TYR A 3 23.01 -17.59 -9.27
CA TYR A 3 23.13 -18.51 -8.14
C TYR A 3 22.10 -19.62 -8.29
N PHE A 4 22.49 -20.81 -7.88
CA PHE A 4 21.65 -22.00 -7.84
C PHE A 4 21.52 -22.41 -6.38
N TYR A 5 20.37 -22.92 -6.00
CA TYR A 5 20.20 -23.49 -4.67
C TYR A 5 19.42 -24.80 -4.74
N ASN A 6 19.62 -25.62 -3.73
CA ASN A 6 18.79 -26.77 -3.42
C ASN A 6 18.58 -26.78 -1.90
N LEU A 7 17.44 -27.29 -1.45
CA LEU A 7 17.06 -27.32 -0.04
C LEU A 7 16.86 -28.76 0.42
N SER A 8 17.21 -29.01 1.68
CA SER A 8 16.85 -30.21 2.41
C SER A 8 16.16 -29.79 3.70
N PHE A 9 15.04 -30.42 3.99
CA PHE A 9 14.25 -30.21 5.18
C PHE A 9 14.51 -31.35 6.15
N ALA A 10 14.50 -31.07 7.44
CA ALA A 10 14.62 -32.08 8.48
C ALA A 10 13.57 -31.81 9.56
N THR A 11 12.81 -32.84 9.89
CA THR A 11 11.95 -32.90 11.07
C THR A 11 12.64 -33.77 12.13
N ASP A 12 12.01 -33.94 13.29
CA ASP A 12 12.54 -34.82 14.34
C ASP A 12 12.65 -36.30 13.89
N THR A 13 11.92 -36.69 12.84
CA THR A 13 11.78 -38.09 12.42
C THR A 13 12.30 -38.36 11.00
N GLU A 14 12.39 -37.35 10.13
CA GLU A 14 12.73 -37.55 8.72
C GLU A 14 13.51 -36.37 8.13
N SER A 15 14.24 -36.64 7.05
CA SER A 15 14.80 -35.59 6.20
C SER A 15 14.31 -35.78 4.76
N MET A 16 13.91 -34.68 4.15
CA MET A 16 13.30 -34.64 2.82
C MET A 16 14.10 -33.71 1.91
N SER A 17 14.26 -34.09 0.65
CA SER A 17 14.74 -33.15 -0.38
C SER A 17 13.65 -32.13 -0.70
N LEU A 18 14.02 -31.04 -1.39
CA LEU A 18 13.06 -30.06 -1.90
C LEU A 18 11.94 -30.69 -2.74
N GLU A 19 12.31 -31.62 -3.61
CA GLU A 19 11.36 -32.34 -4.47
C GLU A 19 10.36 -33.18 -3.65
N VAL A 20 10.85 -33.93 -2.66
CA VAL A 20 9.99 -34.73 -1.77
C VAL A 20 9.10 -33.84 -0.90
N ALA A 21 9.67 -32.79 -0.30
CA ALA A 21 8.94 -31.90 0.60
C ALA A 21 7.88 -31.06 -0.12
N SER A 22 8.14 -30.67 -1.37
CA SER A 22 7.19 -29.88 -2.17
C SER A 22 6.19 -30.73 -2.95
N GLY A 23 6.51 -31.99 -3.23
CA GLY A 23 5.74 -32.85 -4.14
C GLY A 23 5.77 -32.38 -5.59
N LEU A 24 6.82 -31.66 -6.01
CA LEU A 24 6.96 -31.06 -7.33
C LEU A 24 8.24 -31.53 -8.03
N ASP A 25 8.22 -31.60 -9.35
CA ASP A 25 9.45 -31.75 -10.14
C ASP A 25 10.17 -30.39 -10.14
N VAL A 26 11.28 -30.32 -9.41
CA VAL A 26 12.05 -29.09 -9.22
C VAL A 26 12.50 -28.48 -10.56
N ALA A 27 12.81 -29.30 -11.57
CA ALA A 27 13.32 -28.83 -12.85
C ALA A 27 12.22 -28.22 -13.72
N SER A 28 11.00 -28.79 -13.72
CA SER A 28 9.88 -28.25 -14.52
C SER A 28 9.06 -27.18 -13.79
N ASP A 29 8.89 -27.34 -12.48
CA ASP A 29 7.90 -26.58 -11.72
C ASP A 29 8.51 -25.40 -10.99
N LEU A 30 9.76 -25.50 -10.56
CA LEU A 30 10.45 -24.44 -9.79
C LEU A 30 11.64 -23.82 -10.52
N SER A 31 12.03 -24.35 -11.69
CA SER A 31 13.21 -23.91 -12.43
C SER A 31 12.87 -23.42 -13.84
N TYR A 32 13.83 -22.77 -14.49
CA TYR A 32 13.71 -22.33 -15.87
C TYR A 32 14.81 -22.94 -16.73
N PRO A 33 14.49 -23.57 -17.87
CA PRO A 33 15.50 -24.07 -18.79
C PRO A 33 16.51 -22.97 -19.20
N PRO A 34 17.81 -23.31 -19.35
CA PRO A 34 18.37 -24.66 -19.31
C PRO A 34 18.70 -25.19 -17.90
N TYR A 35 18.30 -24.49 -16.84
CA TYR A 35 18.64 -24.87 -15.46
C TYR A 35 17.65 -25.87 -14.87
N LEU A 36 18.18 -26.79 -14.06
CA LEU A 36 17.41 -27.85 -13.39
C LEU A 36 17.14 -27.55 -11.91
N LEU A 37 17.73 -26.48 -11.38
CA LEU A 37 17.52 -26.00 -10.03
C LEU A 37 17.01 -24.55 -10.09
N PRO A 38 16.27 -24.09 -9.07
CA PRO A 38 15.86 -22.70 -8.99
C PRO A 38 17.08 -21.79 -8.95
N THR A 39 16.94 -20.64 -9.58
CA THR A 39 18.03 -19.69 -9.79
C THR A 39 17.65 -18.27 -9.45
N PHE A 40 18.58 -17.50 -8.91
CA PHE A 40 18.39 -16.06 -8.72
C PHE A 40 19.68 -15.30 -9.04
N SER A 41 19.57 -13.98 -9.18
CA SER A 41 20.71 -13.08 -9.35
C SER A 41 20.80 -12.12 -8.18
N LEU A 42 21.98 -12.01 -7.58
CA LEU A 42 22.22 -11.00 -6.55
C LEU A 42 22.32 -9.60 -7.16
N CYS A 43 22.03 -8.59 -6.35
CA CYS A 43 22.15 -7.19 -6.73
C CYS A 43 23.56 -6.89 -7.31
N PRO A 44 23.63 -6.23 -8.48
CA PRO A 44 24.91 -5.93 -9.13
C PRO A 44 25.65 -4.77 -8.45
N ASP A 45 26.95 -4.68 -8.69
CA ASP A 45 27.80 -3.58 -8.20
C ASP A 45 27.48 -2.23 -8.84
N ASN A 46 26.91 -2.24 -10.05
CA ASN A 46 26.52 -1.05 -10.79
C ASN A 46 25.01 -0.81 -10.64
N LEU A 47 24.63 0.40 -10.22
CA LEU A 47 23.24 0.80 -10.04
C LEU A 47 22.43 0.68 -11.35
N GLU A 48 23.05 0.94 -12.50
CA GLU A 48 22.39 0.89 -13.82
C GLU A 48 22.00 -0.53 -14.25
N ASP A 49 22.65 -1.55 -13.68
CA ASP A 49 22.34 -2.95 -13.89
C ASP A 49 21.25 -3.46 -12.94
N LEU A 50 20.98 -2.74 -11.85
CA LEU A 50 19.97 -3.13 -10.87
C LEU A 50 18.57 -3.17 -11.50
N ARG A 51 17.82 -4.21 -11.16
CA ARG A 51 16.44 -4.43 -11.60
C ARG A 51 15.63 -4.78 -10.37
N LEU A 52 14.79 -3.86 -9.93
CA LEU A 52 13.82 -4.14 -8.87
C LEU A 52 12.46 -4.34 -9.53
N PHE A 53 11.71 -5.33 -9.06
CA PHE A 53 10.33 -5.50 -9.43
C PHE A 53 9.43 -5.09 -8.27
N HIS A 54 8.32 -4.45 -8.57
CA HIS A 54 7.43 -3.84 -7.59
C HIS A 54 5.98 -4.16 -7.93
N GLY A 55 5.26 -4.75 -6.98
CA GLY A 55 3.82 -4.98 -7.04
C GLY A 55 3.16 -4.50 -5.76
N SER A 56 1.85 -4.25 -5.81
CA SER A 56 1.06 -3.94 -4.61
C SER A 56 0.23 -5.14 -4.18
N CYS A 57 -1.11 -5.06 -4.24
CA CYS A 57 -2.00 -6.04 -3.65
C CYS A 57 -2.42 -7.15 -4.62
N ARG A 58 -2.78 -8.34 -4.10
CA ARG A 58 -3.20 -9.49 -4.92
C ARG A 58 -4.39 -10.24 -4.28
N LYS A 59 -5.60 -9.91 -4.74
CA LYS A 59 -6.85 -10.47 -4.22
C LYS A 59 -7.31 -11.72 -4.99
N PRO A 60 -7.49 -12.89 -4.35
CA PRO A 60 -7.77 -14.14 -5.06
C PRO A 60 -9.03 -14.16 -5.92
N HIS A 61 -10.09 -13.49 -5.48
CA HIS A 61 -11.39 -13.50 -6.14
C HIS A 61 -11.75 -12.14 -6.78
N ALA A 62 -10.75 -11.28 -6.98
CA ALA A 62 -10.92 -10.07 -7.78
C ALA A 62 -11.01 -10.40 -9.27
N SER A 63 -11.62 -9.49 -10.03
CA SER A 63 -11.71 -9.59 -11.49
C SER A 63 -10.43 -9.15 -12.19
N GLY A 64 -10.27 -9.63 -13.42
CA GLY A 64 -9.13 -9.31 -14.28
C GLY A 64 -7.96 -10.28 -14.10
N PRO A 65 -7.01 -10.24 -15.04
CA PRO A 65 -5.88 -11.15 -15.04
C PRO A 65 -4.97 -10.92 -13.84
N ASP A 66 -4.35 -11.99 -13.37
CA ASP A 66 -3.33 -11.96 -12.32
C ASP A 66 -1.98 -11.57 -12.91
N SER A 67 -1.59 -10.33 -12.70
CA SER A 67 -0.37 -9.77 -13.28
C SER A 67 0.90 -10.24 -12.57
N PHE A 68 0.79 -10.93 -11.44
CA PHE A 68 1.96 -11.57 -10.84
C PHE A 68 2.54 -12.62 -11.79
N ALA A 69 1.70 -13.38 -12.49
CA ALA A 69 2.14 -14.40 -13.45
C ALA A 69 3.00 -13.83 -14.60
N VAL A 70 2.92 -12.53 -14.88
CA VAL A 70 3.78 -11.85 -15.86
C VAL A 70 5.25 -11.97 -15.47
N LEU A 71 5.57 -11.95 -14.17
CA LEU A 71 6.94 -12.08 -13.67
C LEU A 71 7.59 -13.41 -14.10
N ASP A 72 6.82 -14.50 -14.15
CA ASP A 72 7.30 -15.80 -14.64
C ASP A 72 7.83 -15.71 -16.07
N SER A 73 7.08 -15.03 -16.92
CA SER A 73 7.45 -14.82 -18.32
C SER A 73 8.67 -13.91 -18.47
N LEU A 74 8.76 -12.85 -17.66
CA LEU A 74 9.90 -11.92 -17.65
C LEU A 74 11.19 -12.60 -17.17
N ILE A 75 11.13 -13.45 -16.14
CA ILE A 75 12.26 -14.25 -15.68
C ILE A 75 12.68 -15.24 -16.77
N ARG A 76 11.72 -15.94 -17.39
CA ARG A 76 12.00 -16.89 -18.48
C ARG A 76 12.74 -16.23 -19.65
N GLN A 77 12.36 -15.02 -20.04
CA GLN A 77 13.00 -14.27 -21.12
C GLN A 77 14.43 -13.82 -20.79
N SER A 78 14.76 -13.69 -19.50
CA SER A 78 16.05 -13.17 -19.02
C SER A 78 16.89 -14.23 -18.29
N VAL A 79 16.47 -15.50 -18.29
CA VAL A 79 17.00 -16.55 -17.41
C VAL A 79 18.52 -16.72 -17.50
N THR A 80 19.10 -16.62 -18.71
CA THR A 80 20.54 -16.73 -18.98
C THR A 80 21.31 -15.41 -18.90
N THR A 81 20.64 -14.30 -18.56
CA THR A 81 21.20 -12.95 -18.57
C THR A 81 21.09 -12.34 -17.17
N PRO A 82 22.07 -12.53 -16.27
CA PRO A 82 21.97 -12.12 -14.87
C PRO A 82 21.47 -10.68 -14.66
N ASN A 83 22.04 -9.69 -15.36
CA ASN A 83 21.64 -8.27 -15.24
C ASN A 83 20.28 -7.95 -15.89
N GLY A 84 19.72 -8.89 -16.66
CA GLY A 84 18.38 -8.82 -17.22
C GLY A 84 17.30 -9.36 -16.27
N ARG A 85 17.70 -10.07 -15.21
CA ARG A 85 16.77 -10.70 -14.28
C ARG A 85 16.28 -9.74 -13.20
N PRO A 86 15.11 -10.01 -12.61
CA PRO A 86 14.76 -9.44 -11.31
C PRO A 86 15.85 -9.76 -10.28
N HIS A 87 16.38 -8.73 -9.61
CA HIS A 87 17.33 -8.91 -8.51
C HIS A 87 16.61 -8.93 -7.15
N GLN A 88 15.52 -8.17 -7.04
CA GLN A 88 14.63 -8.13 -5.88
C GLN A 88 13.20 -7.91 -6.36
N LEU A 89 12.25 -8.57 -5.72
CA LEU A 89 10.82 -8.30 -5.81
C LEU A 89 10.37 -7.62 -4.52
N ILE A 90 9.61 -6.54 -4.63
CA ILE A 90 9.11 -5.73 -3.53
C ILE A 90 7.58 -5.69 -3.62
N LEU A 91 6.89 -6.14 -2.58
CA LEU A 91 5.43 -6.19 -2.52
C LEU A 91 4.92 -5.21 -1.46
N SER A 92 4.36 -4.08 -1.90
CA SER A 92 4.07 -2.92 -1.06
C SER A 92 2.59 -2.79 -0.64
N GLY A 93 1.84 -3.90 -0.61
CA GLY A 93 0.46 -3.90 -0.13
C GLY A 93 -0.06 -5.33 0.14
N ASP A 94 -1.36 -5.52 0.24
CA ASP A 94 -1.96 -6.77 0.74
C ASP A 94 -1.69 -8.01 -0.12
N GLN A 95 -1.18 -9.06 0.51
CA GLN A 95 -1.06 -10.37 -0.13
C GLN A 95 -2.15 -11.35 0.30
N ILE A 96 -2.88 -11.02 1.36
CA ILE A 96 -4.12 -11.69 1.77
C ILE A 96 -5.20 -10.64 2.00
N TYR A 97 -6.46 -11.07 2.03
CA TYR A 97 -7.59 -10.23 2.40
C TYR A 97 -8.34 -10.93 3.52
N ALA A 98 -8.25 -10.40 4.73
CA ALA A 98 -8.84 -10.99 5.92
C ALA A 98 -10.32 -10.66 6.04
N ASP A 99 -10.76 -9.50 5.61
CA ASP A 99 -12.12 -9.00 5.77
C ASP A 99 -13.06 -9.32 4.61
N GLU A 100 -12.54 -9.31 3.39
CA GLU A 100 -13.29 -9.65 2.18
C GLU A 100 -12.77 -10.96 1.56
N VAL A 101 -13.26 -12.10 2.04
CA VAL A 101 -12.94 -13.43 1.50
C VAL A 101 -14.08 -13.94 0.62
N ALA A 102 -13.77 -14.61 -0.50
CA ALA A 102 -14.79 -15.33 -1.25
C ALA A 102 -15.40 -16.46 -0.42
N ASP A 103 -16.73 -16.63 -0.46
CA ASP A 103 -17.42 -17.56 0.45
C ASP A 103 -16.93 -19.01 0.29
N LEU A 104 -16.71 -19.45 -0.96
CA LEU A 104 -16.18 -20.78 -1.27
C LEU A 104 -14.71 -20.93 -0.88
N LEU A 105 -13.93 -19.86 -0.96
CA LEU A 105 -12.55 -19.87 -0.49
C LEU A 105 -12.56 -20.02 1.03
N LEU A 106 -13.33 -19.20 1.75
CA LEU A 106 -13.44 -19.25 3.20
C LEU A 106 -13.83 -20.64 3.71
N MET A 107 -14.75 -21.33 3.02
CA MET A 107 -15.10 -22.71 3.35
C MET A 107 -13.89 -23.66 3.33
N MET A 108 -13.05 -23.57 2.30
CA MET A 108 -11.81 -24.37 2.21
C MET A 108 -10.79 -23.94 3.28
N LEU A 109 -10.70 -22.64 3.57
CA LEU A 109 -9.79 -22.12 4.60
C LEU A 109 -10.19 -22.59 6.01
N THR A 110 -11.49 -22.61 6.32
CA THR A 110 -12.01 -23.09 7.61
C THR A 110 -11.69 -24.57 7.83
N ASP A 111 -11.85 -25.41 6.80
CA ASP A 111 -11.53 -26.83 6.85
C ASP A 111 -10.01 -27.07 6.97
N ALA A 112 -9.22 -26.48 6.05
CA ALA A 112 -7.77 -26.60 6.07
C ALA A 112 -7.16 -26.06 7.37
N GLY A 113 -7.67 -24.95 7.89
CA GLY A 113 -7.22 -24.35 9.14
C GLY A 113 -7.41 -25.28 10.34
N ALA A 114 -8.56 -25.98 10.41
CA ALA A 114 -8.81 -26.96 11.47
C ALA A 114 -7.86 -28.16 11.41
N VAL A 115 -7.48 -28.60 10.21
CA VAL A 115 -6.48 -29.67 10.02
C VAL A 115 -5.08 -29.20 10.42
N LEU A 116 -4.71 -27.97 10.07
CA LEU A 116 -3.36 -27.44 10.27
C LEU A 116 -3.02 -27.16 11.73
N VAL A 117 -3.92 -26.50 12.47
CA VAL A 117 -3.64 -26.00 13.82
C VAL A 117 -4.71 -26.37 14.86
N GLY A 118 -5.73 -27.14 14.47
CA GLY A 118 -6.88 -27.46 15.31
C GLY A 118 -7.98 -26.39 15.26
N VAL A 119 -9.08 -26.66 15.98
CA VAL A 119 -10.21 -25.74 16.10
C VAL A 119 -9.99 -24.81 17.30
N GLU A 120 -9.98 -23.50 17.02
CA GLU A 120 -9.84 -22.44 18.03
C GLU A 120 -11.22 -22.02 18.55
N GLY A 121 -11.38 -21.98 19.88
CA GLY A 121 -12.47 -21.28 20.53
C GLY A 121 -12.18 -19.77 20.62
N LEU A 122 -13.04 -18.96 20.00
CA LEU A 122 -12.95 -17.50 19.99
C LEU A 122 -13.85 -16.91 21.07
N PRO A 123 -13.35 -15.98 21.90
CA PRO A 123 -14.13 -15.39 22.99
C PRO A 123 -15.31 -14.56 22.46
N ARG A 124 -16.42 -14.54 23.19
CA ARG A 124 -17.59 -13.67 22.90
C ARG A 124 -17.69 -12.52 23.90
N VAL A 125 -18.27 -11.40 23.47
CA VAL A 125 -18.42 -10.19 24.30
C VAL A 125 -19.38 -10.43 25.46
N GLU A 126 -20.46 -11.17 25.22
CA GLU A 126 -21.45 -11.52 26.26
C GLU A 126 -21.01 -12.69 27.16
N GLY A 127 -19.80 -13.23 26.94
CA GLY A 127 -19.26 -14.41 27.62
C GLY A 127 -19.47 -15.71 26.83
N GLY A 128 -18.60 -16.69 27.09
CA GLY A 128 -18.53 -17.94 26.32
C GLY A 128 -17.65 -17.82 25.09
N GLU A 129 -17.68 -18.86 24.25
CA GLU A 129 -16.86 -18.99 23.06
C GLU A 129 -17.69 -19.38 21.84
N THR A 130 -17.20 -19.04 20.66
CA THR A 130 -17.67 -19.54 19.37
C THR A 130 -16.49 -20.13 18.62
N ASP A 131 -16.70 -21.13 17.79
CA ASP A 131 -15.70 -21.54 16.81
C ASP A 131 -16.11 -21.10 15.40
N VAL A 132 -15.16 -21.10 14.48
CA VAL A 132 -15.40 -20.72 13.08
C VAL A 132 -16.09 -21.81 12.26
N GLN A 133 -16.15 -23.06 12.75
CA GLN A 133 -16.79 -24.18 12.05
C GLN A 133 -18.32 -24.03 12.06
N VAL A 134 -18.87 -23.40 13.10
CA VAL A 134 -20.31 -23.07 13.17
C VAL A 134 -20.67 -21.73 12.51
N LEU A 135 -19.66 -20.90 12.18
CA LEU A 135 -19.83 -19.60 11.52
C LEU A 135 -19.60 -19.73 10.01
N TRP A 136 -20.63 -20.16 9.30
CA TRP A 136 -20.56 -20.46 7.87
C TRP A 136 -20.24 -19.22 7.00
N PRO A 137 -19.60 -19.38 5.83
CA PRO A 137 -19.19 -18.27 4.96
C PRO A 137 -20.34 -17.39 4.49
N GLY A 138 -20.30 -16.09 4.80
CA GLY A 138 -21.35 -15.14 4.46
C GLY A 138 -22.24 -14.73 5.64
N SER A 139 -22.06 -15.34 6.82
CA SER A 139 -22.84 -15.06 8.04
C SER A 139 -22.07 -14.34 9.15
N ARG A 140 -20.80 -13.99 8.93
CA ARG A 140 -19.92 -13.50 10.01
C ARG A 140 -20.18 -12.05 10.42
N HIS A 141 -21.03 -11.33 9.68
CA HIS A 141 -21.27 -9.89 9.87
C HIS A 141 -21.58 -9.53 11.33
N ALA A 142 -22.49 -10.25 11.98
CA ALA A 142 -22.90 -9.95 13.35
C ALA A 142 -21.75 -10.13 14.35
N VAL A 143 -20.95 -11.18 14.18
CA VAL A 143 -19.83 -11.50 15.08
C VAL A 143 -18.66 -10.53 14.88
N ILE A 144 -18.38 -10.13 13.64
CA ILE A 144 -17.36 -9.11 13.35
C ILE A 144 -17.79 -7.72 13.86
N ARG A 145 -19.07 -7.36 13.72
CA ARG A 145 -19.60 -6.12 14.32
C ARG A 145 -19.56 -6.16 15.84
N GLU A 146 -19.86 -7.31 16.45
CA GLU A 146 -19.68 -7.53 17.90
C GLU A 146 -18.22 -7.31 18.30
N ALA A 147 -17.25 -7.74 17.49
CA ALA A 147 -15.82 -7.54 17.72
C ALA A 147 -15.35 -6.07 17.59
N GLY A 148 -16.24 -5.15 17.17
CA GLY A 148 -15.97 -3.71 17.07
C GLY A 148 -15.48 -3.22 15.71
N TYR A 149 -15.29 -4.12 14.74
CA TYR A 149 -14.80 -3.81 13.40
C TYR A 149 -15.83 -2.97 12.61
N THR A 150 -15.34 -2.02 11.82
CA THR A 150 -16.20 -1.06 11.10
C THR A 150 -16.28 -1.25 9.58
N THR A 151 -15.41 -2.07 8.98
CA THR A 151 -15.38 -2.38 7.54
C THR A 151 -16.76 -2.70 6.94
N SER A 152 -16.89 -2.40 5.64
CA SER A 152 -18.14 -2.49 4.89
C SER A 152 -18.46 -3.92 4.42
N ASP A 153 -17.44 -4.75 4.17
CA ASP A 153 -17.61 -6.18 3.87
C ASP A 153 -17.13 -7.03 5.04
N THR A 154 -18.07 -7.54 5.84
CA THR A 154 -17.78 -8.38 7.02
C THR A 154 -18.45 -9.75 6.94
N ARG A 155 -19.03 -10.10 5.79
CA ARG A 155 -19.83 -11.32 5.67
C ARG A 155 -18.95 -12.58 5.73
N SER A 156 -17.73 -12.48 5.21
CA SER A 156 -16.76 -13.56 5.09
C SER A 156 -15.38 -13.04 5.47
N HIS A 157 -15.15 -12.93 6.78
CA HIS A 157 -13.92 -12.44 7.40
C HIS A 157 -13.16 -13.59 8.06
N LEU A 158 -11.83 -13.67 7.93
CA LEU A 158 -10.96 -14.61 8.65
C LEU A 158 -10.96 -14.30 10.14
N MET A 159 -11.09 -15.31 10.99
CA MET A 159 -11.21 -15.08 12.43
C MET A 159 -10.23 -15.91 13.25
N SER A 160 -10.12 -17.20 12.94
CA SER A 160 -9.23 -18.09 13.69
C SER A 160 -7.80 -18.03 13.15
N PHE A 161 -6.82 -18.32 14.00
CA PHE A 161 -5.42 -18.46 13.60
C PHE A 161 -5.27 -19.48 12.45
N GLY A 162 -6.03 -20.56 12.48
CA GLY A 162 -6.03 -21.57 11.41
C GLY A 162 -6.50 -21.03 10.06
N GLU A 163 -7.53 -20.17 10.04
CA GLU A 163 -8.00 -19.55 8.79
C GLU A 163 -6.97 -18.59 8.19
N TYR A 164 -6.29 -17.81 9.02
CA TYR A 164 -5.20 -16.93 8.57
C TYR A 164 -4.02 -17.72 8.01
N MET A 165 -3.57 -18.77 8.70
CA MET A 165 -2.49 -19.65 8.22
C MET A 165 -2.88 -20.35 6.91
N ALA A 166 -4.10 -20.87 6.83
CA ALA A 166 -4.63 -21.48 5.61
C ALA A 166 -4.67 -20.47 4.46
N MET A 167 -5.09 -19.22 4.71
CA MET A 167 -5.13 -18.17 3.68
C MET A 167 -3.75 -17.97 3.05
N TYR A 168 -2.69 -17.82 3.87
CA TYR A 168 -1.33 -17.68 3.34
C TYR A 168 -0.90 -18.89 2.51
N LEU A 169 -1.24 -20.11 2.92
CA LEU A 169 -0.91 -21.31 2.13
C LEU A 169 -1.66 -21.34 0.78
N PHE A 170 -2.94 -20.96 0.76
CA PHE A 170 -3.76 -20.95 -0.45
C PHE A 170 -3.33 -19.86 -1.45
N VAL A 171 -2.90 -18.67 -0.98
CA VAL A 171 -2.50 -17.58 -1.90
C VAL A 171 -1.14 -17.81 -2.57
N TRP A 172 -0.28 -18.64 -1.98
CA TRP A 172 1.07 -18.92 -2.47
C TRP A 172 1.26 -20.31 -3.08
N SER A 173 0.33 -21.23 -2.83
CA SER A 173 0.48 -22.62 -3.24
C SER A 173 -0.81 -23.24 -3.74
N ALA A 174 -0.74 -23.93 -4.88
CA ALA A 174 -1.83 -24.74 -5.42
C ALA A 174 -2.02 -26.09 -4.68
N THR A 175 -1.13 -26.46 -3.75
CA THR A 175 -1.09 -27.81 -3.17
C THR A 175 -2.35 -28.19 -2.38
N LEU A 176 -2.92 -27.24 -1.65
CA LEU A 176 -4.15 -27.46 -0.88
C LEU A 176 -5.43 -27.20 -1.69
N TRP A 177 -5.29 -26.78 -2.96
CA TRP A 177 -6.45 -26.50 -3.79
C TRP A 177 -7.00 -27.81 -4.37
N PRO A 178 -8.29 -28.11 -4.17
CA PRO A 178 -8.92 -29.26 -4.81
C PRO A 178 -8.96 -29.08 -6.34
N ASP A 179 -9.04 -30.20 -7.05
CA ASP A 179 -9.18 -30.21 -8.49
C ASP A 179 -10.61 -29.90 -8.94
N GLY A 180 -10.79 -29.63 -10.24
CA GLY A 180 -11.97 -28.91 -10.75
C GLY A 180 -13.35 -29.50 -10.38
N GLU A 181 -13.44 -30.82 -10.21
CA GLU A 181 -14.66 -31.53 -9.78
C GLU A 181 -14.87 -31.51 -8.27
N ASP A 182 -13.79 -31.49 -7.48
CA ASP A 182 -13.82 -31.43 -6.00
C ASP A 182 -13.82 -29.98 -5.46
N LEU A 183 -13.58 -29.00 -6.33
CA LEU A 183 -13.63 -27.59 -5.95
C LEU A 183 -15.07 -27.21 -5.59
N PRO A 184 -15.31 -26.73 -4.35
CA PRO A 184 -16.67 -26.54 -3.89
C PRO A 184 -17.48 -25.59 -4.75
N ASP A 185 -18.78 -25.80 -4.76
CA ASP A 185 -19.73 -24.99 -5.49
C ASP A 185 -20.83 -24.40 -4.59
N PHE A 186 -21.84 -23.81 -5.22
CA PHE A 186 -22.91 -23.18 -4.48
C PHE A 186 -23.80 -24.17 -3.72
N ASP A 187 -23.94 -25.41 -4.21
CA ASP A 187 -24.75 -26.42 -3.55
C ASP A 187 -24.04 -26.92 -2.28
N ASP A 188 -22.71 -26.99 -2.27
CA ASP A 188 -21.92 -27.23 -1.06
C ASP A 188 -22.10 -26.10 -0.03
N LEU A 189 -22.02 -24.84 -0.49
CA LEU A 189 -22.28 -23.67 0.37
C LEU A 189 -23.71 -23.71 0.95
N LEU A 190 -24.70 -24.09 0.13
CA LEU A 190 -26.08 -24.21 0.57
C LEU A 190 -26.27 -25.36 1.56
N ALA A 191 -25.57 -26.48 1.39
CA ALA A 191 -25.58 -27.58 2.35
C ALA A 191 -25.03 -27.13 3.71
N ALA A 192 -23.93 -26.37 3.72
CA ALA A 192 -23.38 -25.77 4.93
C ALA A 192 -24.38 -24.79 5.60
N MET A 193 -25.07 -23.95 4.82
CA MET A 193 -26.08 -23.00 5.31
C MET A 193 -27.28 -23.68 6.01
N ASN A 194 -27.75 -24.81 5.48
CA ASN A 194 -28.97 -25.47 5.95
C ASN A 194 -28.89 -26.00 7.39
N ASN A 195 -27.70 -26.04 8.00
CA ASN A 195 -27.47 -26.46 9.37
C ASN A 195 -27.61 -25.33 10.42
N GLY A 196 -27.88 -24.07 10.02
CA GLY A 196 -27.94 -22.96 10.98
C GLY A 196 -28.43 -21.61 10.47
N ALA A 197 -28.81 -21.47 9.19
CA ALA A 197 -29.19 -20.18 8.62
C ALA A 197 -30.52 -19.62 9.17
N SER A 198 -30.50 -18.35 9.52
CA SER A 198 -31.66 -17.52 9.87
C SER A 198 -32.62 -17.32 8.68
N PRO A 199 -33.88 -16.91 8.92
CA PRO A 199 -34.82 -16.60 7.84
C PRO A 199 -34.33 -15.50 6.87
N ALA A 200 -33.56 -14.52 7.37
CA ALA A 200 -33.00 -13.45 6.56
C ALA A 200 -31.91 -13.97 5.60
N GLU A 201 -31.07 -14.88 6.06
CA GLU A 201 -30.01 -15.51 5.25
C GLU A 201 -30.62 -16.45 4.19
N LYS A 202 -31.68 -17.18 4.54
CA LYS A 202 -32.45 -17.99 3.59
C LYS A 202 -33.10 -17.14 2.49
N ALA A 203 -33.52 -15.91 2.79
CA ALA A 203 -34.06 -14.97 1.80
C ALA A 203 -32.99 -14.39 0.85
N ALA A 204 -31.70 -14.44 1.23
CA ALA A 204 -30.58 -13.92 0.43
C ALA A 204 -29.97 -14.93 -0.56
N VAL A 205 -30.38 -16.21 -0.49
CA VAL A 205 -29.84 -17.36 -1.28
C VAL A 205 -29.69 -17.05 -2.78
N GLY A 206 -30.66 -16.38 -3.40
CA GLY A 206 -30.59 -16.05 -4.84
C GLY A 206 -29.46 -15.07 -5.20
N LYS A 207 -29.17 -14.08 -4.34
CA LYS A 207 -28.04 -13.16 -4.51
C LYS A 207 -26.71 -13.87 -4.23
N LEU A 208 -26.68 -14.71 -3.19
CA LEU A 208 -25.53 -15.53 -2.84
C LEU A 208 -25.13 -16.46 -3.99
N ARG A 209 -26.09 -17.13 -4.66
CA ARG A 209 -25.80 -17.99 -5.82
C ARG A 209 -25.05 -17.27 -6.92
N LYS A 210 -25.51 -16.08 -7.31
CA LYS A 210 -24.87 -15.28 -8.36
C LYS A 210 -23.45 -14.84 -7.95
N ALA A 211 -23.29 -14.39 -6.70
CA ALA A 211 -22.00 -13.97 -6.16
C ALA A 211 -21.01 -15.15 -6.09
N ALA A 212 -21.42 -16.27 -5.50
CA ALA A 212 -20.62 -17.48 -5.37
C ALA A 212 -20.19 -18.04 -6.74
N THR A 213 -21.09 -18.07 -7.73
CA THR A 213 -20.75 -18.52 -9.09
C THR A 213 -19.68 -17.62 -9.72
N ALA A 214 -19.82 -16.29 -9.59
CA ALA A 214 -18.85 -15.35 -10.12
C ALA A 214 -17.50 -15.41 -9.37
N GLN A 215 -17.54 -15.58 -8.04
CA GLN A 215 -16.34 -15.75 -7.22
C GLN A 215 -15.63 -17.07 -7.54
N ARG A 216 -16.36 -18.18 -7.74
CA ARG A 216 -15.81 -19.49 -8.13
C ARG A 216 -14.96 -19.39 -9.40
N ALA A 217 -15.50 -18.75 -10.43
CA ALA A 217 -14.76 -18.56 -11.69
C ALA A 217 -13.44 -17.78 -11.48
N ARG A 218 -13.46 -16.77 -10.61
CA ARG A 218 -12.28 -15.94 -10.33
C ARG A 218 -11.23 -16.67 -9.50
N ILE A 219 -11.64 -17.42 -8.47
CA ILE A 219 -10.68 -18.22 -7.67
C ILE A 219 -10.08 -19.36 -8.49
N VAL A 220 -10.80 -19.92 -9.47
CA VAL A 220 -10.22 -20.87 -10.44
C VAL A 220 -9.14 -20.18 -11.27
N GLU A 221 -9.45 -19.02 -11.86
CA GLU A 221 -8.45 -18.23 -12.60
C GLU A 221 -7.24 -17.87 -11.73
N PHE A 222 -7.41 -17.69 -10.42
CA PHE A 222 -6.31 -17.49 -9.47
C PHE A 222 -5.51 -18.75 -9.20
N LYS A 223 -6.17 -19.88 -8.93
CA LYS A 223 -5.53 -21.18 -8.76
C LYS A 223 -4.63 -21.50 -9.96
N ASP A 224 -5.12 -21.25 -11.17
CA ASP A 224 -4.42 -21.55 -12.42
C ASP A 224 -3.12 -20.74 -12.60
N THR A 225 -2.96 -19.61 -11.92
CA THR A 225 -1.72 -18.79 -11.97
C THR A 225 -0.69 -19.19 -10.93
N LEU A 226 -1.09 -19.89 -9.87
CA LEU A 226 -0.22 -20.24 -8.75
C LEU A 226 1.05 -21.00 -9.16
N PRO A 227 1.04 -21.93 -10.14
CA PRO A 227 2.29 -22.57 -10.59
C PRO A 227 3.31 -21.58 -11.15
N ALA A 228 2.87 -20.59 -11.94
CA ALA A 228 3.75 -19.57 -12.49
C ALA A 228 4.28 -18.63 -11.40
N VAL A 229 3.41 -18.21 -10.47
CA VAL A 229 3.79 -17.36 -9.34
C VAL A 229 4.78 -18.06 -8.42
N ARG A 230 4.52 -19.32 -8.06
CA ARG A 230 5.42 -20.15 -7.26
C ARG A 230 6.80 -20.27 -7.90
N ARG A 231 6.86 -20.55 -9.21
CA ARG A 231 8.13 -20.63 -9.95
C ARG A 231 8.87 -19.30 -9.93
N ALA A 232 8.17 -18.18 -10.15
CA ALA A 232 8.76 -16.85 -10.09
C ALA A 232 9.35 -16.55 -8.70
N LEU A 233 8.59 -16.80 -7.63
CA LEU A 233 9.02 -16.62 -6.23
C LEU A 233 10.23 -17.49 -5.87
N ALA A 234 10.31 -18.72 -6.36
CA ALA A 234 11.49 -19.58 -6.20
C ALA A 234 12.74 -19.02 -6.90
N ASN A 235 12.61 -18.02 -7.77
CA ASN A 235 13.69 -17.50 -8.61
C ASN A 235 13.99 -16.01 -8.38
N VAL A 236 13.38 -15.38 -7.36
CA VAL A 236 13.63 -13.97 -6.99
C VAL A 236 13.54 -13.76 -5.48
N PRO A 237 14.55 -13.12 -4.85
CA PRO A 237 14.41 -12.63 -3.47
C PRO A 237 13.23 -11.68 -3.36
N THR A 238 12.32 -11.94 -2.43
CA THR A 238 11.07 -11.19 -2.28
C THR A 238 11.01 -10.55 -0.90
N TYR A 239 10.64 -9.28 -0.86
CA TYR A 239 10.46 -8.48 0.35
C TYR A 239 9.04 -7.92 0.38
N MET A 240 8.41 -7.96 1.56
CA MET A 240 7.01 -7.57 1.73
C MET A 240 6.87 -6.54 2.86
N ILE A 241 5.76 -5.80 2.85
CA ILE A 241 5.36 -4.91 3.94
C ILE A 241 4.00 -5.37 4.47
N PHE A 242 3.77 -5.11 5.75
CA PHE A 242 2.50 -5.39 6.39
C PHE A 242 1.47 -4.34 6.04
N ASP A 243 0.23 -4.75 5.77
CA ASP A 243 -0.83 -3.82 5.39
C ASP A 243 -2.13 -4.06 6.17
N ASP A 244 -3.18 -3.28 5.90
CA ASP A 244 -4.41 -3.34 6.69
C ASP A 244 -5.27 -4.55 6.42
N HIS A 245 -5.43 -5.01 5.17
CA HIS A 245 -6.24 -6.21 4.90
C HIS A 245 -5.61 -7.51 5.38
N ASP A 246 -4.38 -7.51 5.91
CA ASP A 246 -3.92 -8.61 6.75
C ASP A 246 -4.73 -8.74 8.05
N ILE A 247 -5.52 -7.73 8.43
CA ILE A 247 -6.42 -7.68 9.59
C ILE A 247 -7.84 -7.26 9.17
N THR A 248 -8.01 -6.08 8.58
CA THR A 248 -9.25 -5.47 8.07
C THR A 248 -8.94 -4.15 7.33
N ASP A 249 -9.70 -3.78 6.30
CA ASP A 249 -9.56 -2.54 5.51
C ASP A 249 -9.44 -1.23 6.34
N ASP A 250 -10.01 -1.20 7.54
CA ASP A 250 -10.00 -0.04 8.43
C ASP A 250 -9.00 -0.13 9.60
N TRP A 251 -8.04 -1.07 9.53
CA TRP A 251 -7.17 -1.38 10.66
C TRP A 251 -6.32 -0.18 11.08
N ASN A 252 -6.54 0.28 12.31
CA ASN A 252 -5.89 1.46 12.90
C ASN A 252 -6.06 2.76 12.08
N LEU A 253 -7.05 2.83 11.19
CA LEU A 253 -7.28 4.02 10.37
C LEU A 253 -7.77 5.21 11.20
N TYR A 254 -8.59 4.96 12.22
CA TYR A 254 -9.14 6.00 13.10
C TYR A 254 -9.02 5.65 14.57
N ARG A 255 -9.03 6.68 15.44
CA ARG A 255 -9.03 6.44 16.89
C ARG A 255 -10.27 5.68 17.36
N SER A 256 -11.42 5.95 16.75
CA SER A 256 -12.68 5.29 17.06
C SER A 256 -12.67 3.78 16.74
N PHE A 257 -11.94 3.36 15.70
CA PHE A 257 -11.66 1.95 15.44
C PHE A 257 -10.86 1.37 16.61
N CYS A 258 -9.76 2.04 16.99
CA CYS A 258 -8.90 1.57 18.08
C CYS A 258 -9.66 1.43 19.40
N ASP A 259 -10.49 2.42 19.76
CA ASP A 259 -11.28 2.39 20.99
C ASP A 259 -12.25 1.20 21.04
N LYS A 260 -12.86 0.85 19.90
CA LYS A 260 -13.82 -0.25 19.81
C LYS A 260 -13.14 -1.60 19.80
N VAL A 261 -12.13 -1.80 18.95
CA VAL A 261 -11.53 -3.12 18.70
C VAL A 261 -10.56 -3.51 19.81
N TYR A 262 -9.64 -2.62 20.22
CA TYR A 262 -8.78 -2.91 21.38
C TYR A 262 -9.56 -2.92 22.70
N GLY A 263 -10.76 -2.33 22.72
CA GLY A 263 -11.76 -2.43 23.78
C GLY A 263 -12.42 -3.82 23.93
N ASN A 264 -12.19 -4.72 22.98
CA ASN A 264 -13.00 -5.92 22.79
C ASN A 264 -12.14 -7.20 22.80
N PRO A 265 -12.43 -8.20 23.66
CA PRO A 265 -11.66 -9.44 23.71
C PRO A 265 -11.62 -10.20 22.38
N LEU A 266 -12.74 -10.27 21.66
CA LEU A 266 -12.80 -10.86 20.34
C LEU A 266 -12.05 -9.99 19.33
N GLY A 267 -12.20 -8.67 19.43
CA GLY A 267 -11.52 -7.74 18.52
C GLY A 267 -9.99 -7.89 18.57
N VAL A 268 -9.45 -7.88 19.79
CA VAL A 268 -8.03 -8.10 20.09
C VAL A 268 -7.57 -9.49 19.64
N ARG A 269 -8.40 -10.52 19.84
CA ARG A 269 -8.12 -11.89 19.40
C ARG A 269 -7.88 -11.97 17.90
N LEU A 270 -8.75 -11.35 17.10
CA LEU A 270 -8.65 -11.35 15.65
C LEU A 270 -7.39 -10.62 15.17
N ILE A 271 -7.06 -9.46 15.78
CA ILE A 271 -5.81 -8.73 15.50
C ILE A 271 -4.60 -9.62 15.80
N GLN A 272 -4.57 -10.28 16.96
CA GLN A 272 -3.48 -11.16 17.36
C GLN A 272 -3.30 -12.30 16.36
N ASN A 273 -4.38 -12.96 15.94
CA ASN A 273 -4.34 -14.08 15.01
C ASN A 273 -3.75 -13.66 13.65
N GLY A 274 -4.15 -12.50 13.12
CA GLY A 274 -3.58 -11.97 11.87
C GLY A 274 -2.11 -11.57 12.01
N LEU A 275 -1.74 -10.86 13.09
CA LEU A 275 -0.35 -10.45 13.34
C LEU A 275 0.62 -11.63 13.48
N ILE A 276 0.23 -12.67 14.21
CA ILE A 276 1.06 -13.89 14.35
C ILE A 276 1.21 -14.56 12.99
N SER A 277 0.13 -14.64 12.20
CA SER A 277 0.17 -15.27 10.89
C SER A 277 1.06 -14.52 9.91
N TYR A 278 0.98 -13.19 9.87
CA TYR A 278 1.91 -12.35 9.10
C TYR A 278 3.35 -12.52 9.58
N ALA A 279 3.57 -12.56 10.89
CA ALA A 279 4.90 -12.74 11.47
C ALA A 279 5.55 -14.04 11.00
N LEU A 280 4.78 -15.14 10.99
CA LEU A 280 5.26 -16.46 10.57
C LEU A 280 5.40 -16.60 9.05
N CYS A 281 4.46 -16.06 8.28
CA CYS A 281 4.38 -16.29 6.83
C CYS A 281 5.16 -15.27 5.99
N GLN A 282 5.44 -14.08 6.53
CA GLN A 282 6.14 -13.02 5.80
C GLN A 282 7.28 -12.38 6.62
N HIS A 283 6.99 -11.88 7.81
CA HIS A 283 7.95 -11.05 8.56
C HIS A 283 9.23 -11.80 8.93
N TRP A 284 9.14 -13.09 9.26
CA TRP A 284 10.32 -13.89 9.56
C TRP A 284 11.31 -13.94 8.39
N GLY A 285 10.82 -14.01 7.16
CA GLY A 285 11.67 -13.92 5.97
C GLY A 285 12.23 -12.51 5.73
N ASN A 286 11.47 -11.47 6.07
CA ASN A 286 11.87 -10.07 5.91
C ASN A 286 12.93 -9.63 6.93
N ALA A 287 12.78 -10.05 8.19
CA ALA A 287 13.60 -9.63 9.34
C ALA A 287 14.04 -10.83 10.20
N PRO A 288 14.81 -11.79 9.63
CA PRO A 288 15.18 -13.04 10.30
C PRO A 288 15.96 -12.84 11.60
N GLU A 289 16.67 -11.72 11.76
CA GLU A 289 17.39 -11.33 12.97
C GLU A 289 16.48 -11.24 14.21
N GLN A 290 15.19 -10.92 14.04
CA GLN A 290 14.21 -10.87 15.12
C GLN A 290 13.75 -12.27 15.59
N PHE A 291 14.13 -13.31 14.87
CA PHE A 291 13.76 -14.70 15.15
C PHE A 291 14.99 -15.59 15.43
N ALA A 292 16.19 -15.04 15.26
CA ALA A 292 17.44 -15.75 15.51
C ALA A 292 17.78 -15.81 17.02
N SER A 293 18.39 -16.92 17.43
CA SER A 293 19.01 -17.04 18.75
C SER A 293 20.30 -16.22 18.81
N ALA A 294 20.26 -15.01 19.40
CA ALA A 294 21.46 -14.26 19.75
C ALA A 294 21.69 -14.32 21.27
N VAL A 295 22.91 -14.61 21.71
CA VAL A 295 23.29 -14.46 23.13
C VAL A 295 23.95 -13.08 23.30
N PRO A 296 23.58 -12.25 24.30
CA PRO A 296 22.74 -12.53 25.47
C PRO A 296 21.27 -12.07 25.36
N PHE A 297 20.79 -11.66 24.18
CA PHE A 297 19.45 -11.08 24.03
C PHE A 297 18.53 -11.98 23.20
N HIS A 298 17.44 -12.48 23.80
CA HIS A 298 16.40 -13.21 23.08
C HIS A 298 15.39 -12.22 22.47
N PRO A 299 15.33 -12.08 21.14
CA PRO A 299 14.37 -11.18 20.51
C PRO A 299 12.91 -11.66 20.68
N ALA A 300 11.94 -10.78 20.46
CA ALA A 300 10.51 -11.10 20.55
C ALA A 300 10.10 -12.23 19.60
N GLY A 301 10.54 -12.21 18.33
CA GLY A 301 10.22 -13.25 17.35
C GLY A 301 10.76 -14.62 17.76
N LYS A 302 11.98 -14.71 18.32
CA LYS A 302 12.50 -15.98 18.83
C LYS A 302 11.65 -16.55 19.97
N ARG A 303 11.20 -15.70 20.89
CA ARG A 303 10.33 -16.12 22.01
C ARG A 303 8.91 -16.45 21.58
N LEU A 304 8.40 -15.80 20.54
CA LEU A 304 7.18 -16.21 19.87
C LEU A 304 7.31 -17.64 19.32
N LEU A 305 8.39 -17.94 18.59
CA LEU A 305 8.64 -19.29 18.07
C LEU A 305 8.78 -20.33 19.18
N ASP A 306 9.48 -20.00 20.27
CA ASP A 306 9.60 -20.90 21.43
C ASP A 306 8.25 -21.17 22.09
N LEU A 307 7.43 -20.13 22.26
CA LEU A 307 6.11 -20.26 22.85
C LEU A 307 5.21 -21.14 21.97
N LEU A 308 5.16 -20.87 20.66
CA LEU A 308 4.39 -21.65 19.69
C LEU A 308 4.88 -23.10 19.62
N GLY A 309 6.21 -23.32 19.55
CA GLY A 309 6.81 -24.65 19.43
C GLY A 309 6.71 -25.50 20.71
N SER A 310 6.48 -24.87 21.87
CA SER A 310 6.27 -25.57 23.15
C SER A 310 4.79 -25.88 23.44
N ALA A 311 3.86 -25.32 22.66
CA ALA A 311 2.44 -25.50 22.88
C ALA A 311 1.93 -26.80 22.25
N THR A 312 1.03 -27.50 22.96
CA THR A 312 0.33 -28.67 22.40
C THR A 312 -0.69 -28.25 21.35
N SER A 313 -1.37 -27.12 21.61
CA SER A 313 -2.29 -26.46 20.70
C SER A 313 -2.12 -24.95 20.80
N TYR A 314 -2.34 -24.24 19.68
CA TYR A 314 -2.41 -22.77 19.72
C TYR A 314 -3.46 -22.28 20.72
N TYR A 315 -4.59 -22.99 20.84
CA TYR A 315 -5.67 -22.65 21.75
C TYR A 315 -5.22 -22.58 23.22
N ASP A 316 -4.25 -23.40 23.65
CA ASP A 316 -3.78 -23.43 25.04
C ASP A 316 -3.00 -22.18 25.45
N ILE A 317 -2.38 -21.52 24.47
CA ILE A 317 -1.55 -20.33 24.69
C ILE A 317 -2.23 -19.05 24.20
N ALA A 318 -3.39 -19.20 23.59
CA ALA A 318 -4.04 -18.17 22.80
C ALA A 318 -4.34 -16.90 23.63
N ASP A 319 -4.75 -17.05 24.90
CA ASP A 319 -5.06 -15.92 25.82
C ASP A 319 -3.84 -15.42 26.62
N ARG A 320 -2.66 -16.00 26.41
CA ARG A 320 -1.44 -15.61 27.15
C ARG A 320 -1.08 -14.16 26.89
N HIS A 321 -0.70 -13.47 27.96
CA HIS A 321 -0.22 -12.09 27.88
C HIS A 321 1.02 -11.98 26.99
N GLU A 322 1.89 -12.99 27.02
CA GLU A 322 3.12 -13.03 26.24
C GLU A 322 2.87 -12.94 24.72
N LEU A 323 1.84 -13.60 24.19
CA LEU A 323 1.51 -13.51 22.76
C LEU A 323 1.12 -12.09 22.36
N ARG A 324 0.24 -11.44 23.14
CA ARG A 324 -0.15 -10.04 22.91
C ARG A 324 1.05 -9.11 22.97
N GLN A 325 1.89 -9.28 23.99
CA GLN A 325 3.10 -8.49 24.18
C GLN A 325 4.07 -8.64 23.00
N TYR A 326 4.32 -9.87 22.53
CA TYR A 326 5.23 -10.11 21.40
C TYR A 326 4.72 -9.50 20.10
N MET A 327 3.40 -9.41 19.92
CA MET A 327 2.77 -8.76 18.77
C MET A 327 2.60 -7.24 18.94
N GLY A 328 2.92 -6.67 20.10
CA GLY A 328 2.70 -5.25 20.38
C GLY A 328 1.22 -4.85 20.46
N VAL A 329 0.34 -5.79 20.81
CA VAL A 329 -1.12 -5.59 20.88
C VAL A 329 -1.53 -5.11 22.27
N HIS A 330 -2.20 -3.97 22.31
CA HIS A 330 -2.52 -3.27 23.56
C HIS A 330 -3.87 -3.63 24.15
N THR A 331 -3.94 -3.56 25.47
CA THR A 331 -5.18 -3.58 26.24
C THR A 331 -5.93 -2.24 26.14
N PRO A 332 -7.24 -2.23 26.42
CA PRO A 332 -8.01 -0.99 26.47
C PRO A 332 -7.44 0.02 27.47
N ALA A 333 -6.94 -0.47 28.62
CA ALA A 333 -6.37 0.37 29.67
C ALA A 333 -5.08 1.06 29.21
N GLU A 334 -4.19 0.34 28.52
CA GLU A 334 -2.96 0.90 27.94
C GLU A 334 -3.30 1.95 26.88
N MET A 335 -4.23 1.64 25.97
CA MET A 335 -4.67 2.56 24.92
C MET A 335 -5.32 3.85 25.47
N ALA A 336 -6.00 3.77 26.62
CA ALA A 336 -6.62 4.93 27.27
C ALA A 336 -5.60 5.84 27.99
N SER A 337 -4.46 5.28 28.41
CA SER A 337 -3.45 6.00 29.19
C SER A 337 -2.45 6.83 28.38
N ARG A 338 -2.38 6.63 27.05
CA ARG A 338 -1.36 7.23 26.17
C ARG A 338 -1.70 8.66 25.73
N THR A 339 -0.69 9.53 25.65
CA THR A 339 -0.83 10.94 25.22
C THR A 339 0.27 11.39 24.24
N PRO A 340 -0.07 12.05 23.11
CA PRO A 340 -1.35 12.00 22.40
C PRO A 340 -1.89 10.56 22.28
N TYR A 341 -3.14 10.35 21.86
CA TYR A 341 -3.68 9.00 21.75
C TYR A 341 -2.88 8.25 20.69
N HIS A 342 -1.86 7.52 21.11
CA HIS A 342 -0.91 6.85 20.23
C HIS A 342 -1.16 5.36 20.26
N LEU A 343 -1.01 4.74 19.10
CA LEU A 343 -0.77 3.33 18.93
C LEU A 343 0.74 3.19 18.64
N PHE A 344 1.46 2.46 19.50
CA PHE A 344 2.88 2.22 19.34
C PHE A 344 3.22 0.84 19.89
N HIS A 345 4.14 0.09 19.29
CA HIS A 345 4.54 -1.20 19.86
C HIS A 345 5.29 -1.05 21.19
N ASP A 346 5.08 -1.97 22.13
CA ASP A 346 5.79 -1.95 23.40
C ASP A 346 7.28 -2.24 23.19
N ILE A 347 8.11 -1.28 23.57
CA ILE A 347 9.57 -1.37 23.38
C ILE A 347 10.23 -1.87 24.66
N GLY A 348 11.08 -2.88 24.50
CA GLY A 348 11.96 -3.38 25.54
C GLY A 348 13.37 -2.87 25.33
N HIS A 349 14.33 -3.79 25.40
CA HIS A 349 15.70 -3.51 25.06
C HIS A 349 15.89 -3.56 23.54
N ARG A 350 15.98 -2.40 22.91
CA ARG A 350 16.34 -2.29 21.48
C ARG A 350 17.84 -2.49 21.28
N SER A 351 18.22 -3.24 20.26
CA SER A 351 19.61 -3.40 19.85
C SER A 351 19.72 -3.44 18.33
N ASN A 352 20.81 -2.88 17.81
CA ASN A 352 21.13 -2.97 16.40
C ASN A 352 21.96 -4.24 16.16
N SER A 353 21.44 -5.15 15.34
CA SER A 353 22.11 -6.41 14.99
C SER A 353 23.08 -6.30 13.80
N GLY A 354 23.15 -5.14 13.14
CA GLY A 354 23.88 -4.92 11.89
C GLY A 354 22.98 -5.10 10.65
N ASP A 355 22.08 -6.08 10.69
CA ASP A 355 21.12 -6.38 9.60
C ASP A 355 19.73 -5.77 9.85
N GLY A 356 19.46 -5.33 11.08
CA GLY A 356 18.19 -4.71 11.47
C GLY A 356 18.11 -4.42 12.97
N LEU A 357 17.01 -3.76 13.38
CA LEU A 357 16.71 -3.53 14.79
C LEU A 357 16.00 -4.75 15.38
N VAL A 358 16.43 -5.17 16.57
CA VAL A 358 15.78 -6.22 17.36
C VAL A 358 15.28 -5.65 18.69
N ASP A 359 14.18 -6.18 19.21
CA ASP A 359 13.58 -5.78 20.49
C ASP A 359 13.20 -6.99 21.34
N THR A 360 13.31 -6.83 22.66
CA THR A 360 13.03 -7.88 23.65
C THR A 360 11.61 -7.83 24.23
N SER A 361 10.70 -7.03 23.71
CA SER A 361 9.30 -6.97 24.17
C SER A 361 8.34 -7.32 23.05
N SER A 362 8.49 -6.71 21.88
CA SER A 362 7.58 -6.92 20.74
C SER A 362 8.34 -7.00 19.41
N LEU A 363 7.69 -7.53 18.36
CA LEU A 363 8.20 -7.48 17.00
C LEU A 363 8.28 -6.02 16.52
N ILE A 364 9.29 -5.74 15.71
CA ILE A 364 9.44 -4.49 14.98
C ILE A 364 9.11 -4.77 13.52
N PHE A 365 8.06 -4.17 12.95
CA PHE A 365 7.67 -4.47 11.57
C PHE A 365 8.40 -3.64 10.51
N HIS A 366 9.09 -2.57 10.89
CA HIS A 366 10.00 -1.86 10.00
C HIS A 366 11.35 -2.57 9.93
N TYR A 367 12.00 -2.54 8.76
CA TYR A 367 13.30 -3.16 8.55
C TYR A 367 14.04 -2.48 7.40
N THR A 368 15.27 -2.92 7.13
CA THR A 368 16.08 -2.37 6.05
C THR A 368 16.58 -3.46 5.12
N ILE A 369 16.65 -3.14 3.83
CA ILE A 369 17.24 -4.01 2.81
C ILE A 369 18.52 -3.35 2.33
N GLU A 370 19.64 -4.01 2.64
CA GLU A 370 20.96 -3.47 2.39
C GLU A 370 21.53 -4.01 1.06
N GLY A 371 21.44 -3.21 0.01
CA GLY A 371 22.10 -3.48 -1.27
C GLY A 371 23.52 -2.91 -1.34
N LEU A 372 24.25 -3.25 -2.41
CA LEU A 372 25.62 -2.74 -2.61
C LEU A 372 25.64 -1.24 -2.97
N ARG A 373 24.64 -0.76 -3.72
CA ARG A 373 24.52 0.64 -4.17
C ARG A 373 23.24 1.34 -3.74
N HIS A 374 22.28 0.60 -3.19
CA HIS A 374 21.01 1.12 -2.71
C HIS A 374 20.73 0.61 -1.29
N GLN A 375 19.96 1.37 -0.54
CA GLN A 375 19.38 0.97 0.73
C GLN A 375 17.87 1.14 0.63
N CYS A 376 17.09 0.12 0.97
CA CYS A 376 15.64 0.25 1.13
C CYS A 376 15.29 0.36 2.60
N LEU A 377 14.51 1.36 2.97
CA LEU A 377 13.90 1.52 4.28
C LEU A 377 12.45 1.07 4.16
N VAL A 378 12.09 -0.03 4.82
CA VAL A 378 10.71 -0.52 4.86
C VAL A 378 10.08 0.00 6.14
N THR A 379 9.13 0.91 6.02
CA THR A 379 8.52 1.61 7.16
C THR A 379 7.32 0.86 7.71
N ASP A 380 7.01 1.08 8.98
CA ASP A 380 5.79 0.62 9.64
C ASP A 380 4.89 1.82 9.93
N SER A 381 3.90 2.04 9.07
CA SER A 381 2.87 3.07 9.17
C SER A 381 1.55 2.56 9.77
N ARG A 382 1.43 1.26 10.05
CA ARG A 382 0.17 0.66 10.53
C ARG A 382 0.14 0.57 12.05
N THR A 383 1.28 0.30 12.69
CA THR A 383 1.33 0.08 14.14
C THR A 383 1.83 1.27 14.96
N TRP A 384 2.46 2.25 14.30
CA TRP A 384 3.03 3.47 14.92
C TRP A 384 2.25 4.73 14.55
N ARG A 385 0.97 4.80 14.92
CA ARG A 385 0.05 5.90 14.60
C ARG A 385 -0.22 6.82 15.78
N SER A 386 -0.43 8.10 15.52
CA SER A 386 -0.94 9.06 16.52
C SER A 386 -2.23 9.71 16.07
N PHE A 387 -3.19 9.85 16.99
CA PHE A 387 -4.51 10.38 16.68
C PHE A 387 -4.77 11.72 17.42
N PRO A 388 -5.45 12.68 16.76
CA PRO A 388 -5.96 13.87 17.42
C PRO A 388 -6.96 13.54 18.55
N ARG A 389 -7.03 14.38 19.59
CA ARG A 389 -7.96 14.18 20.73
C ARG A 389 -9.42 14.47 20.41
N THR A 390 -9.70 15.20 19.34
CA THR A 390 -11.07 15.57 18.98
C THR A 390 -11.82 14.32 18.50
N ALA A 391 -12.96 14.02 19.12
CA ALA A 391 -13.82 12.94 18.65
C ALA A 391 -14.26 13.23 17.20
N GLY A 392 -13.89 12.38 16.25
CA GLY A 392 -14.24 12.58 14.84
C GLY A 392 -13.34 11.85 13.84
N TRP A 393 -13.48 12.26 12.57
CA TRP A 393 -12.84 11.69 11.38
C TRP A 393 -11.49 12.34 11.04
N ALA A 394 -10.73 12.75 12.05
CA ALA A 394 -9.41 13.31 11.80
C ALA A 394 -8.43 12.17 11.47
N PRO A 395 -7.69 12.25 10.35
CA PRO A 395 -6.72 11.21 9.99
C PRO A 395 -5.57 11.15 11.01
N PRO A 396 -4.98 9.97 11.23
CA PRO A 396 -3.82 9.81 12.09
C PRO A 396 -2.58 10.49 11.49
N ASP A 397 -1.58 10.80 12.30
CA ASP A 397 -0.22 10.85 11.76
C ASP A 397 0.17 9.41 11.41
N LEU A 398 0.53 9.16 10.13
CA LEU A 398 0.79 7.80 9.64
C LEU A 398 2.00 7.16 10.31
N ILE A 399 3.03 7.96 10.60
CA ILE A 399 4.17 7.53 11.42
C ILE A 399 4.38 8.59 12.50
N LEU A 400 4.38 8.13 13.76
CA LEU A 400 4.68 8.98 14.91
C LEU A 400 6.04 9.68 14.74
N SER A 401 6.14 10.95 15.13
CA SER A 401 7.37 11.75 14.94
C SER A 401 8.65 11.13 15.54
N THR A 402 8.56 10.46 16.69
CA THR A 402 9.69 9.75 17.30
C THR A 402 10.10 8.52 16.47
N GLU A 403 9.16 7.91 15.78
CA GLU A 403 9.41 6.76 14.91
C GLU A 403 9.87 7.15 13.52
N LEU A 404 9.57 8.35 13.02
CA LEU A 404 10.30 8.87 11.86
C LEU A 404 11.80 8.95 12.15
N VAL A 405 12.19 9.36 13.37
CA VAL A 405 13.60 9.34 13.79
C VAL A 405 14.12 7.90 13.88
N THR A 406 13.40 6.98 14.53
CA THR A 406 13.82 5.57 14.66
C THR A 406 13.95 4.87 13.30
N GLN A 407 12.90 4.88 12.50
CA GLN A 407 12.75 4.09 11.27
C GLN A 407 13.55 4.68 10.10
N ILE A 408 13.71 6.01 10.08
CA ILE A 408 14.42 6.70 9.01
C ILE A 408 15.79 7.15 9.50
N GLU A 409 15.87 8.11 10.42
CA GLU A 409 17.14 8.77 10.78
C GLU A 409 18.18 7.82 11.41
N HIS A 410 17.73 6.89 12.26
CA HIS A 410 18.57 5.93 12.97
C HIS A 410 18.76 4.60 12.23
N ALA A 411 18.18 4.41 11.05
CA ALA A 411 18.45 3.23 10.24
C ALA A 411 19.95 3.14 9.89
N PRO A 412 20.46 1.93 9.57
CA PRO A 412 21.89 1.72 9.32
C PRO A 412 22.53 2.76 8.41
N PRO A 413 23.78 3.18 8.67
CA PRO A 413 24.46 4.16 7.83
C PRO A 413 24.47 3.74 6.37
N ARG A 414 24.41 4.72 5.46
CA ARG A 414 24.38 4.44 4.02
C ARG A 414 25.66 3.82 3.47
N LEU A 415 26.79 3.94 4.17
CA LEU A 415 28.10 3.39 3.77
C LEU A 415 28.48 3.68 2.29
N GLY A 416 28.14 4.88 1.79
CA GLY A 416 28.42 5.29 0.41
C GLY A 416 27.41 4.82 -0.64
N ARG A 417 26.31 4.17 -0.26
CA ARG A 417 25.19 3.84 -1.17
C ARG A 417 24.61 5.10 -1.79
N GLN A 418 24.34 5.03 -3.10
CA GLN A 418 23.95 6.18 -3.92
C GLN A 418 22.46 6.51 -3.79
N THR A 419 21.60 5.50 -3.69
CA THR A 419 20.15 5.66 -3.66
C THR A 419 19.54 5.19 -2.34
N VAL A 420 18.59 5.97 -1.82
CA VAL A 420 17.70 5.56 -0.74
C VAL A 420 16.34 5.26 -1.33
N LEU A 421 15.85 4.05 -1.11
CA LEU A 421 14.48 3.64 -1.39
C LEU A 421 13.69 3.68 -0.09
N VAL A 422 12.45 4.14 -0.15
CA VAL A 422 11.50 4.05 0.96
C VAL A 422 10.32 3.23 0.49
N MET A 423 10.07 2.12 1.18
CA MET A 423 8.90 1.27 0.95
C MET A 423 7.89 1.55 2.06
N THR A 424 6.71 1.98 1.67
CA THR A 424 5.58 2.30 2.55
C THR A 424 4.31 1.80 1.90
N THR A 425 3.29 1.39 2.67
CA THR A 425 1.98 1.02 2.10
C THR A 425 1.33 2.25 1.48
N ASN A 426 1.17 3.29 2.29
CA ASN A 426 0.47 4.52 1.94
C ASN A 426 1.25 5.40 0.94
N PRO A 427 0.65 5.83 -0.18
CA PRO A 427 1.25 6.81 -1.08
C PRO A 427 1.61 8.12 -0.38
N VAL A 428 2.84 8.59 -0.60
CA VAL A 428 3.39 9.84 -0.03
C VAL A 428 2.76 11.09 -0.65
N VAL A 429 2.38 11.02 -1.93
CA VAL A 429 1.55 12.01 -2.62
C VAL A 429 0.46 11.29 -3.43
N GLY A 430 -0.81 11.59 -3.16
CA GLY A 430 -1.96 10.90 -3.77
C GLY A 430 -2.47 11.54 -5.08
N PRO A 431 -3.37 10.86 -5.82
CA PRO A 431 -3.94 11.32 -7.09
C PRO A 431 -4.72 12.62 -7.08
N VAL A 432 -4.92 13.21 -8.26
CA VAL A 432 -5.78 14.38 -8.50
C VAL A 432 -7.23 14.18 -8.00
N ILE A 433 -7.71 12.95 -7.80
CA ILE A 433 -8.99 12.70 -7.07
C ILE A 433 -8.92 13.27 -5.64
N ARG A 434 -7.74 13.27 -5.03
CA ARG A 434 -7.39 13.95 -3.78
C ARG A 434 -7.46 15.47 -3.89
N GLN A 435 -7.25 16.06 -5.07
CA GLN A 435 -7.51 17.48 -5.28
C GLN A 435 -9.00 17.78 -5.05
N GLY A 436 -9.89 16.94 -5.60
CA GLY A 436 -11.31 16.99 -5.26
C GLY A 436 -11.55 16.72 -3.77
N ALA A 437 -11.07 15.60 -3.23
CA ALA A 437 -11.36 15.19 -1.86
C ALA A 437 -10.75 16.10 -0.76
N ARG A 438 -9.63 16.80 -1.02
CA ARG A 438 -9.06 17.85 -0.14
C ARG A 438 -9.94 19.11 -0.11
N ASP A 439 -10.48 19.50 -1.26
CA ASP A 439 -11.17 20.79 -1.44
C ASP A 439 -12.68 20.70 -1.14
N LEU A 440 -13.28 19.51 -1.30
CA LEU A 440 -14.72 19.23 -1.11
C LEU A 440 -15.24 19.04 0.34
N PRO A 441 -14.44 18.89 1.43
CA PRO A 441 -14.97 18.68 2.79
C PRO A 441 -15.82 19.83 3.34
N ASN A 442 -15.68 21.03 2.77
CA ASN A 442 -16.42 22.21 3.21
C ASN A 442 -17.76 22.40 2.47
N LEU A 443 -18.18 21.40 1.68
CA LEU A 443 -19.49 21.38 1.01
C LEU A 443 -20.53 20.55 1.77
N PRO A 444 -21.81 20.94 1.72
CA PRO A 444 -22.91 20.08 2.16
C PRO A 444 -22.87 18.73 1.40
N GLY A 445 -22.60 17.64 2.12
CA GLY A 445 -22.51 16.29 1.54
C GLY A 445 -21.09 15.85 1.11
N GLY A 446 -20.05 16.66 1.33
CA GLY A 446 -18.65 16.35 1.00
C GLY A 446 -18.12 15.05 1.64
N ASN A 447 -18.68 14.65 2.80
CA ASN A 447 -18.38 13.36 3.43
C ASN A 447 -18.73 12.15 2.56
N LYS A 448 -19.66 12.27 1.60
CA LYS A 448 -20.02 11.19 0.66
C LYS A 448 -19.05 11.06 -0.52
N LEU A 449 -18.13 12.01 -0.68
CA LEU A 449 -17.12 12.04 -1.74
C LEU A 449 -15.74 11.57 -1.25
N ARG A 450 -15.60 11.34 0.06
CA ARG A 450 -14.41 10.77 0.68
C ARG A 450 -14.35 9.27 0.39
N ASN A 451 -13.22 8.80 -0.11
CA ASN A 451 -12.90 7.38 -0.24
C ASN A 451 -11.94 7.00 0.90
N GLU A 452 -12.18 5.88 1.57
CA GLU A 452 -11.39 5.45 2.73
C GLU A 452 -9.94 5.13 2.31
N ASP A 453 -9.73 4.42 1.20
CA ASP A 453 -8.41 4.13 0.59
C ASP A 453 -7.60 5.42 0.32
N PHE A 454 -8.28 6.54 0.04
CA PHE A 454 -7.62 7.83 -0.22
C PHE A 454 -7.44 8.69 1.03
N SER A 455 -8.17 8.40 2.10
CA SER A 455 -7.99 9.02 3.41
C SER A 455 -6.79 8.43 4.16
N ASP A 456 -6.38 7.21 3.80
CA ASP A 456 -5.18 6.56 4.32
C ASP A 456 -3.94 6.84 3.45
N SER A 457 -3.60 8.13 3.30
CA SER A 457 -2.44 8.59 2.53
C SER A 457 -1.88 9.89 3.11
N TRP A 458 -0.58 10.13 2.93
CA TRP A 458 0.13 11.28 3.50
C TRP A 458 -0.45 12.62 3.03
N GLU A 459 -1.04 13.44 3.90
CA GLU A 459 -1.53 14.80 3.56
C GLU A 459 -0.37 15.79 3.43
N VAL A 460 -0.18 16.31 2.22
CA VAL A 460 0.91 17.24 1.88
C VAL A 460 0.90 18.47 2.79
N GLU A 461 -0.28 18.97 3.11
CA GLU A 461 -0.45 20.16 3.94
C GLU A 461 -0.06 19.92 5.40
N ARG A 462 -0.14 18.68 5.90
CA ARG A 462 0.00 18.35 7.32
C ARG A 462 1.44 18.31 7.81
N VAL A 463 1.59 18.54 9.12
CA VAL A 463 2.88 18.61 9.81
C VAL A 463 3.65 17.28 9.80
N ASP A 464 2.98 16.13 9.80
CA ASP A 464 3.59 14.80 9.75
C ASP A 464 4.29 14.55 8.41
N PHE A 465 3.69 14.95 7.28
CA PHE A 465 4.37 14.93 5.98
C PHE A 465 5.61 15.85 5.96
N ALA A 466 5.53 17.04 6.55
CA ALA A 466 6.68 17.93 6.66
C ALA A 466 7.82 17.32 7.50
N ARG A 467 7.49 16.57 8.56
CA ARG A 467 8.45 15.81 9.38
C ARG A 467 9.07 14.64 8.60
N LEU A 468 8.30 13.96 7.74
CA LEU A 468 8.82 12.93 6.84
C LEU A 468 9.90 13.50 5.92
N LEU A 469 9.62 14.61 5.23
CA LEU A 469 10.59 15.27 4.37
C LEU A 469 11.86 15.66 5.15
N ALA A 470 11.70 16.15 6.39
CA ALA A 470 12.82 16.52 7.22
C ALA A 470 13.69 15.31 7.62
N SER A 471 13.05 14.22 8.03
CA SER A 471 13.73 12.98 8.42
C SER A 471 14.47 12.33 7.25
N LEU A 472 13.88 12.35 6.05
CA LEU A 472 14.52 11.89 4.82
C LEU A 472 15.74 12.75 4.45
N SER A 473 15.66 14.08 4.60
CA SER A 473 16.79 14.96 4.32
C SER A 473 17.99 14.69 5.22
N ARG A 474 17.74 14.33 6.49
CA ARG A 474 18.80 14.02 7.48
C ARG A 474 19.60 12.77 7.16
N ARG A 475 19.13 11.91 6.25
CA ARG A 475 19.91 10.77 5.70
C ARG A 475 21.03 11.18 4.75
N PHE A 476 21.08 12.45 4.35
CA PHE A 476 22.16 12.99 3.53
C PHE A 476 23.09 13.81 4.42
N ALA A 477 24.40 13.56 4.33
CA ALA A 477 25.39 14.39 4.98
C ALA A 477 25.35 15.82 4.42
N PRO A 478 25.61 16.85 5.25
CA PRO A 478 25.70 18.21 4.76
C PRO A 478 26.87 18.35 3.76
N ASN A 479 26.67 19.14 2.71
CA ASN A 479 27.71 19.48 1.75
C ASN A 479 28.61 20.62 2.28
N MET A 480 29.54 21.11 1.45
CA MET A 480 30.47 22.19 1.81
C MET A 480 29.80 23.52 2.18
N SER A 481 28.53 23.71 1.79
CA SER A 481 27.71 24.89 2.11
C SER A 481 26.75 24.66 3.28
N ASP A 482 26.98 23.58 4.05
CA ASP A 482 26.14 23.13 5.17
C ASP A 482 24.68 22.84 4.76
N GLU A 483 24.49 22.36 3.53
CA GLU A 483 23.18 22.02 2.98
C GLU A 483 23.10 20.51 2.73
N ARG A 484 22.01 19.88 3.17
CA ARG A 484 21.73 18.47 2.90
C ARG A 484 21.09 18.32 1.54
N VAL A 485 21.75 17.63 0.62
CA VAL A 485 21.30 17.52 -0.78
C VAL A 485 21.18 16.06 -1.18
N GLY A 486 20.02 15.68 -1.74
CA GLY A 486 19.75 14.27 -2.01
C GLY A 486 18.54 13.96 -2.89
N ALA A 487 18.43 12.71 -3.28
CA ALA A 487 17.25 12.16 -3.95
C ALA A 487 16.85 10.82 -3.32
N VAL A 488 15.53 10.59 -3.20
CA VAL A 488 14.91 9.40 -2.62
C VAL A 488 13.92 8.84 -3.64
N VAL A 489 13.89 7.51 -3.79
CA VAL A 489 12.85 6.82 -4.56
C VAL A 489 11.86 6.23 -3.57
N VAL A 490 10.56 6.54 -3.71
CA VAL A 490 9.52 5.99 -2.83
C VAL A 490 8.75 4.94 -3.61
N LEU A 491 8.71 3.72 -3.10
CA LEU A 491 7.84 2.65 -3.58
C LEU A 491 6.65 2.58 -2.65
N SER A 492 5.45 2.77 -3.19
CA SER A 492 4.22 2.61 -2.42
C SER A 492 3.15 1.82 -3.16
N GLY A 493 2.12 1.41 -2.43
CA GLY A 493 1.07 0.56 -2.94
C GLY A 493 -0.27 0.92 -2.34
N ASP A 494 -1.05 -0.11 -2.06
CA ASP A 494 -2.36 -0.07 -1.42
C ASP A 494 -3.40 0.84 -2.09
N VAL A 495 -3.21 1.08 -3.39
CA VAL A 495 -4.17 1.85 -4.18
C VAL A 495 -4.44 1.14 -5.49
N HIS A 496 -5.68 1.23 -5.93
CA HIS A 496 -6.20 0.54 -7.10
C HIS A 496 -5.70 1.07 -8.46
N ALA A 497 -4.54 1.73 -8.52
CA ALA A 497 -3.91 2.20 -9.76
C ALA A 497 -2.41 2.48 -9.59
N SER A 498 -1.61 2.28 -10.64
CA SER A 498 -0.23 2.74 -10.66
C SER A 498 -0.14 4.23 -10.87
N SER A 499 0.96 4.85 -10.45
CA SER A 499 1.25 6.23 -10.82
C SER A 499 2.71 6.59 -10.58
N ALA A 500 3.13 7.72 -11.14
CA ALA A 500 4.46 8.29 -10.92
C ALA A 500 4.36 9.78 -10.62
N ALA A 501 5.07 10.23 -9.58
CA ALA A 501 5.12 11.63 -9.19
C ALA A 501 6.55 12.04 -8.80
N ARG A 502 6.83 13.33 -8.96
CA ARG A 502 8.08 13.95 -8.53
C ARG A 502 7.80 15.08 -7.56
N VAL A 503 8.40 15.00 -6.38
CA VAL A 503 8.43 16.07 -5.40
C VAL A 503 9.82 16.70 -5.39
N GLN A 504 9.89 18.01 -5.46
CA GLN A 504 11.09 18.77 -5.16
C GLN A 504 10.84 19.58 -3.89
N TYR A 505 11.76 19.51 -2.94
CA TYR A 505 11.66 20.16 -1.65
C TYR A 505 12.91 21.03 -1.41
N TRP A 506 12.68 22.26 -0.98
CA TRP A 506 13.72 23.21 -0.59
C TRP A 506 13.42 23.71 0.82
N ALA A 507 14.39 23.67 1.71
CA ALA A 507 14.26 24.18 3.07
C ALA A 507 15.45 25.06 3.44
N ASP A 508 15.15 26.28 3.86
CA ASP A 508 16.08 27.17 4.56
C ASP A 508 16.08 26.87 6.07
N ALA A 509 14.94 26.41 6.60
CA ALA A 509 14.80 25.77 7.90
C ALA A 509 13.72 24.68 7.80
N GLN A 510 13.86 23.55 8.48
CA GLN A 510 12.93 22.42 8.40
C GLN A 510 11.95 22.38 9.57
N THR A 511 10.87 21.63 9.41
CA THR A 511 9.91 21.37 10.48
C THR A 511 10.61 20.68 11.66
N GLY A 512 10.45 21.27 12.85
CA GLY A 512 11.03 20.77 14.10
C GLY A 512 12.44 21.29 14.40
N ASP A 513 13.06 22.05 13.49
CA ASP A 513 14.32 22.72 13.78
C ASP A 513 14.12 23.81 14.83
N SER A 514 15.12 24.01 15.69
CA SER A 514 15.18 25.20 16.53
C SER A 514 15.38 26.45 15.64
N PRO A 515 14.70 27.58 15.92
CA PRO A 515 14.94 28.84 15.21
C PRO A 515 16.41 29.29 15.24
N SER A 516 17.16 28.88 16.26
CA SER A 516 18.59 29.19 16.41
C SER A 516 19.53 28.25 15.64
N ASN A 517 19.04 27.13 15.14
CA ASN A 517 19.84 26.10 14.47
C ASN A 517 19.08 25.46 13.30
N PRO A 518 18.84 26.23 12.22
CA PRO A 518 18.10 25.73 11.06
C PRO A 518 18.94 24.75 10.24
N THR A 519 18.30 23.69 9.75
CA THR A 519 18.92 22.71 8.85
C THR A 519 18.50 23.01 7.42
N ARG A 520 19.45 23.35 6.56
CA ARG A 520 19.16 23.59 5.13
C ARG A 520 19.10 22.28 4.35
N ALA A 521 18.15 22.16 3.43
CA ALA A 521 18.01 20.97 2.60
C ALA A 521 17.46 21.22 1.19
N ARG A 522 17.92 20.40 0.24
CA ARG A 522 17.30 20.19 -1.07
C ARG A 522 17.12 18.70 -1.34
N LEU A 523 15.88 18.30 -1.58
CA LEU A 523 15.52 16.91 -1.73
C LEU A 523 14.64 16.72 -2.97
N VAL A 524 14.88 15.65 -3.72
CA VAL A 524 13.95 15.14 -4.73
C VAL A 524 13.37 13.82 -4.24
N LEU A 525 12.04 13.67 -4.29
CA LEU A 525 11.38 12.37 -4.12
C LEU A 525 10.80 11.96 -5.46
N ALA A 526 11.16 10.77 -5.93
CA ALA A 526 10.52 10.11 -7.05
C ALA A 526 9.60 9.03 -6.50
N GLN A 527 8.28 9.27 -6.48
CA GLN A 527 7.31 8.29 -6.03
C GLN A 527 6.83 7.41 -7.18
N LEU A 528 6.88 6.11 -6.95
CA LEU A 528 6.43 5.05 -7.84
C LEU A 528 5.34 4.26 -7.10
N VAL A 529 4.12 4.32 -7.61
CA VAL A 529 2.98 3.61 -7.03
C VAL A 529 2.71 2.35 -7.84
N GLY A 530 2.74 1.20 -7.18
CA GLY A 530 2.36 -0.09 -7.73
C GLY A 530 0.83 -0.20 -7.80
N SER A 531 0.28 -0.67 -8.91
CA SER A 531 -1.12 -1.07 -8.94
C SER A 531 -1.26 -2.43 -8.25
N PRO A 532 -2.48 -2.85 -7.89
CA PRO A 532 -2.69 -4.23 -7.47
C PRO A 532 -2.31 -5.17 -8.61
N MET A 533 -1.51 -6.20 -8.31
CA MET A 533 -1.25 -7.31 -9.24
C MET A 533 -2.53 -8.09 -9.56
N ARG A 534 -3.53 -8.01 -8.67
CA ARG A 534 -4.89 -8.48 -8.95
C ARG A 534 -5.92 -7.80 -8.05
N ASN A 535 -6.52 -6.68 -8.49
CA ASN A 535 -7.70 -6.09 -7.85
C ASN A 535 -8.48 -5.16 -8.81
N GLY A 536 -8.45 -5.46 -10.12
CA GLY A 536 -9.07 -4.61 -11.13
C GLY A 536 -10.59 -4.74 -11.11
N ASN A 537 -11.32 -3.70 -10.70
CA ASN A 537 -12.78 -3.69 -10.71
C ASN A 537 -13.34 -2.63 -11.69
N ALA A 538 -14.65 -2.65 -11.95
CA ALA A 538 -15.27 -1.70 -12.90
C ALA A 538 -15.21 -0.24 -12.42
N MET A 539 -15.16 -0.01 -11.10
CA MET A 539 -15.10 1.33 -10.50
C MET A 539 -13.70 1.94 -10.60
N THR A 540 -12.65 1.11 -10.54
CA THR A 540 -11.24 1.52 -10.58
C THR A 540 -10.67 1.49 -11.99
N ARG A 541 -11.33 0.81 -12.94
CA ARG A 541 -10.91 0.74 -14.36
C ARG A 541 -10.61 2.10 -14.97
N GLY A 542 -11.38 3.10 -14.60
CA GLY A 542 -11.14 4.46 -15.09
C GLY A 542 -9.84 5.08 -14.58
N GLN A 543 -9.39 4.75 -13.37
CA GLN A 543 -8.10 5.17 -12.82
C GLN A 543 -6.95 4.51 -13.58
N HIS A 544 -7.05 3.20 -13.83
CA HIS A 544 -6.08 2.45 -14.64
C HIS A 544 -5.93 2.98 -16.08
N THR A 545 -7.00 3.54 -16.65
CA THR A 545 -7.03 3.94 -18.07
C THR A 545 -6.79 5.42 -18.33
N ARG A 546 -7.08 6.28 -17.35
CA ARG A 546 -6.94 7.74 -17.48
C ARG A 546 -5.92 8.34 -16.52
N GLY A 547 -5.39 7.55 -15.57
CA GLY A 547 -4.43 7.98 -14.57
C GLY A 547 -4.88 9.23 -13.84
N TRP A 548 -4.01 10.24 -13.79
CA TRP A 548 -4.29 11.49 -13.10
C TRP A 548 -5.45 12.30 -13.71
N ASP A 549 -5.88 11.99 -14.93
CA ASP A 549 -7.04 12.63 -15.57
C ASP A 549 -8.37 11.93 -15.24
N TYR A 550 -8.37 10.87 -14.42
CA TYR A 550 -9.60 10.18 -14.06
C TYR A 550 -10.45 10.96 -13.06
N ILE A 551 -11.70 11.23 -13.46
CA ILE A 551 -12.76 11.70 -12.56
C ILE A 551 -13.84 10.60 -12.47
N PRO A 552 -14.23 10.14 -11.26
CA PRO A 552 -15.28 9.14 -11.09
C PRO A 552 -16.64 9.60 -11.65
N PRO A 553 -17.39 8.74 -12.36
CA PRO A 553 -18.66 9.11 -12.99
C PRO A 553 -19.68 9.79 -12.07
N GLY A 554 -19.83 9.30 -10.83
CA GLY A 554 -20.74 9.86 -9.84
C GLY A 554 -20.31 11.22 -9.26
N GLN A 555 -19.08 11.65 -9.52
CA GLN A 555 -18.50 12.89 -9.02
C GLN A 555 -18.27 13.93 -10.14
N ILE A 556 -18.60 13.59 -11.39
CA ILE A 556 -18.42 14.44 -12.58
C ILE A 556 -19.03 15.83 -12.36
N ALA A 557 -20.29 15.94 -11.94
CA ALA A 557 -20.92 17.26 -11.76
C ALA A 557 -20.25 18.13 -10.68
N ALA A 558 -19.58 17.53 -9.69
CA ALA A 558 -18.87 18.24 -8.63
C ALA A 558 -17.39 18.55 -8.97
N MET A 559 -16.80 17.79 -9.91
CA MET A 559 -15.37 17.85 -10.25
C MET A 559 -15.07 18.38 -11.66
N VAL A 560 -16.06 18.51 -12.54
CA VAL A 560 -15.90 19.02 -13.92
C VAL A 560 -15.42 20.48 -13.98
N SER A 561 -15.46 21.21 -12.87
CA SER A 561 -14.91 22.57 -12.75
C SER A 561 -13.48 22.65 -12.20
N GLN A 562 -12.83 21.52 -11.89
CA GLN A 562 -11.45 21.52 -11.36
C GLN A 562 -10.44 21.39 -12.50
N PRO A 563 -9.52 22.34 -12.70
CA PRO A 563 -8.41 22.13 -13.62
C PRO A 563 -7.55 20.96 -13.13
N VAL A 564 -7.19 20.05 -14.05
CA VAL A 564 -6.26 18.95 -13.79
C VAL A 564 -4.86 19.56 -13.67
N ASN A 565 -4.50 19.97 -12.46
CA ASN A 565 -3.21 20.60 -12.20
C ASN A 565 -2.15 19.52 -12.03
N ARG A 566 -1.37 19.34 -13.09
CA ARG A 566 -0.24 18.39 -13.15
C ARG A 566 1.01 18.90 -12.44
N THR A 567 0.98 20.15 -11.97
CA THR A 567 2.03 20.76 -11.17
C THR A 567 1.39 21.57 -10.06
N GLU A 568 1.79 21.29 -8.83
CA GLU A 568 1.34 21.99 -7.63
C GLU A 568 2.55 22.60 -6.93
N LYS A 569 2.35 23.80 -6.38
CA LYS A 569 3.37 24.57 -5.67
C LYS A 569 2.91 24.79 -4.24
N PHE A 570 3.80 24.60 -3.29
CA PHE A 570 3.53 24.83 -1.88
C PHE A 570 4.65 25.66 -1.25
N VAL A 571 4.28 26.49 -0.30
CA VAL A 571 5.19 27.20 0.61
C VAL A 571 4.82 26.81 2.03
N GLY A 572 5.76 26.91 2.95
CA GLY A 572 5.45 26.59 4.34
C GLY A 572 6.45 27.15 5.33
N TRP A 573 6.09 27.04 6.60
CA TRP A 573 6.82 27.62 7.71
C TRP A 573 7.04 26.61 8.84
N ASN A 574 8.21 26.66 9.48
CA ASN A 574 8.54 25.81 10.62
C ASN A 574 7.68 26.17 11.85
N PRO A 575 6.87 25.23 12.39
CA PRO A 575 6.06 25.46 13.59
C PRO A 575 6.85 25.87 14.84
N SER A 576 8.15 25.55 14.92
CA SER A 576 9.00 25.98 16.03
C SER A 576 9.45 27.44 15.94
N ALA A 577 9.28 28.09 14.79
CA ALA A 577 9.67 29.47 14.53
C ALA A 577 8.48 30.43 14.36
N MET A 578 7.25 29.92 14.30
CA MET A 578 6.04 30.68 14.02
C MET A 578 5.01 30.50 15.14
N VAL A 579 4.12 31.48 15.29
CA VAL A 579 3.00 31.40 16.22
C VAL A 579 1.74 30.98 15.46
N HIS A 580 1.03 29.95 15.93
CA HIS A 580 -0.26 29.54 15.36
C HIS A 580 -1.23 30.74 15.29
N GLY A 581 -1.87 30.95 14.13
CA GLY A 581 -2.74 32.09 13.85
C GLY A 581 -2.01 33.37 13.43
N GLN A 582 -0.68 33.37 13.35
CA GLN A 582 0.09 34.51 12.82
C GLN A 582 -0.20 34.70 11.33
N ARG A 583 -0.43 35.94 10.92
CA ARG A 583 -0.60 36.27 9.49
C ARG A 583 0.71 36.06 8.73
N VAL A 584 0.63 35.30 7.63
CA VAL A 584 1.77 34.99 6.76
C VAL A 584 1.63 35.58 5.35
N GLY A 585 0.44 35.99 4.97
CA GLY A 585 0.18 36.56 3.66
C GLY A 585 -1.27 36.96 3.43
N GLU A 586 -1.62 37.08 2.16
CA GLU A 586 -2.96 37.40 1.66
C GLU A 586 -3.35 36.44 0.55
N ALA A 587 -4.63 36.04 0.56
CA ALA A 587 -5.26 35.27 -0.49
C ALA A 587 -6.46 36.04 -1.05
N LEU A 588 -6.59 36.07 -2.37
CA LEU A 588 -7.75 36.59 -3.08
C LEU A 588 -8.84 35.53 -3.15
N VAL A 589 -10.05 35.85 -2.71
CA VAL A 589 -11.23 34.99 -2.78
C VAL A 589 -12.22 35.55 -3.79
N GLU A 590 -12.42 34.86 -4.92
CA GLU A 590 -13.33 35.25 -5.99
C GLU A 590 -14.53 34.30 -6.08
N ARG A 591 -15.74 34.82 -6.36
CA ARG A 591 -16.95 34.00 -6.55
C ARG A 591 -17.40 34.00 -8.01
N VAL A 592 -17.65 32.83 -8.60
CA VAL A 592 -17.96 32.70 -10.05
C VAL A 592 -19.32 32.05 -10.25
N GLY A 593 -20.19 32.63 -11.09
CA GLY A 593 -21.41 31.96 -11.56
C GLY A 593 -22.70 32.23 -10.78
N LEU A 594 -22.78 33.30 -9.99
CA LEU A 594 -23.99 33.72 -9.27
C LEU A 594 -24.64 34.99 -9.83
N GLY A 595 -25.18 34.95 -11.06
CA GLY A 595 -26.08 35.99 -11.58
C GLY A 595 -25.47 37.40 -11.75
N PRO A 596 -26.27 38.43 -12.10
CA PRO A 596 -25.79 39.69 -12.71
C PRO A 596 -25.01 40.65 -11.79
N GLU A 597 -24.76 40.28 -10.54
CA GLU A 597 -23.93 41.05 -9.61
C GLU A 597 -22.84 40.12 -9.07
N ASP A 598 -21.79 39.91 -9.87
CA ASP A 598 -20.58 39.22 -9.43
C ASP A 598 -20.02 39.95 -8.19
N ILE A 599 -20.05 39.27 -7.04
CA ILE A 599 -19.49 39.79 -5.79
C ILE A 599 -18.00 40.07 -6.03
N PRO A 600 -17.51 41.30 -5.79
CA PRO A 600 -16.12 41.63 -6.05
C PRO A 600 -15.19 40.71 -5.25
N PRO A 601 -14.02 40.34 -5.82
CA PRO A 601 -13.03 39.54 -5.11
C PRO A 601 -12.68 40.16 -3.76
N VAL A 602 -12.63 39.33 -2.72
CA VAL A 602 -12.28 39.77 -1.35
C VAL A 602 -10.91 39.23 -0.99
N THR A 603 -10.01 40.11 -0.58
CA THR A 603 -8.73 39.70 -0.01
C THR A 603 -8.92 39.28 1.45
N MET A 604 -8.48 38.07 1.78
CA MET A 604 -8.49 37.51 3.14
C MET A 604 -7.06 37.31 3.64
N PRO A 605 -6.80 37.48 4.96
CA PRO A 605 -5.50 37.15 5.53
C PRO A 605 -5.29 35.63 5.53
N GLU A 606 -4.11 35.20 5.10
CA GLU A 606 -3.65 33.82 5.27
C GLU A 606 -2.97 33.70 6.65
N LEU A 607 -3.45 32.77 7.48
CA LEU A 607 -2.97 32.57 8.84
C LEU A 607 -2.20 31.25 8.94
N PHE A 608 -1.08 31.27 9.65
CA PHE A 608 -0.26 30.09 9.88
C PHE A 608 -0.99 29.06 10.76
N ASP A 609 -1.06 27.82 10.28
CA ASP A 609 -1.52 26.67 11.04
C ASP A 609 -0.33 25.74 11.35
N SER A 610 -0.07 25.53 12.65
CA SER A 610 1.01 24.65 13.11
C SER A 610 0.81 23.17 12.76
N ASP A 611 -0.45 22.73 12.59
CA ASP A 611 -0.78 21.35 12.20
C ASP A 611 -0.79 21.18 10.67
N ARG A 612 -0.92 22.30 9.93
CA ARG A 612 -0.89 22.37 8.47
C ARG A 612 0.13 23.40 7.97
N PRO A 613 1.44 23.16 8.15
CA PRO A 613 2.46 24.18 7.93
C PRO A 613 2.74 24.48 6.46
N PHE A 614 2.18 23.73 5.51
CA PHE A 614 2.23 24.00 4.08
C PHE A 614 0.93 24.64 3.60
N VAL A 615 1.06 25.69 2.78
CA VAL A 615 -0.01 26.34 2.04
C VAL A 615 0.24 26.16 0.55
N THR A 616 -0.81 25.80 -0.20
CA THR A 616 -0.72 25.71 -1.66
C THR A 616 -0.77 27.09 -2.30
N LEU A 617 0.03 27.31 -3.35
CA LEU A 617 0.03 28.54 -4.15
C LEU A 617 -0.95 28.49 -5.32
N ARG A 618 -1.65 27.37 -5.48
CA ARG A 618 -2.60 27.16 -6.56
C ARG A 618 -3.87 27.95 -6.29
N SER A 619 -4.51 28.46 -7.35
CA SER A 619 -5.90 28.94 -7.26
C SER A 619 -6.81 27.75 -6.90
N GLN A 620 -7.16 27.60 -5.62
CA GLN A 620 -8.02 26.54 -5.11
C GLN A 620 -9.46 26.82 -5.51
N VAL A 621 -10.16 25.85 -6.06
CA VAL A 621 -11.61 25.96 -6.33
C VAL A 621 -12.33 25.28 -5.17
N TYR A 622 -12.84 26.06 -4.24
CA TYR A 622 -13.49 25.57 -3.01
C TYR A 622 -14.89 24.99 -3.30
N THR A 623 -15.58 25.56 -4.30
CA THR A 623 -16.87 25.10 -4.81
C THR A 623 -16.94 25.44 -6.31
N HIS A 624 -17.99 25.01 -7.03
CA HIS A 624 -18.26 25.50 -8.39
C HIS A 624 -18.42 27.05 -8.48
N LEU A 625 -18.38 27.75 -7.34
CA LEU A 625 -18.61 29.18 -7.19
C LEU A 625 -17.54 29.94 -6.39
N VAL A 626 -16.40 29.35 -5.96
CA VAL A 626 -15.38 30.06 -5.14
C VAL A 626 -13.96 29.67 -5.53
N TYR A 627 -13.10 30.65 -5.80
CA TYR A 627 -11.67 30.54 -6.13
C TYR A 627 -10.83 31.23 -5.04
N ILE A 628 -9.74 30.63 -4.59
CA ILE A 628 -8.80 31.20 -3.62
C ILE A 628 -7.39 31.17 -4.20
N GLU A 629 -6.72 32.32 -4.34
CA GLU A 629 -5.35 32.40 -4.87
C GLU A 629 -4.45 33.21 -3.93
N MET A 630 -3.28 32.66 -3.58
CA MET A 630 -2.26 33.39 -2.82
C MET A 630 -1.69 34.54 -3.67
N THR A 631 -2.00 35.78 -3.30
CA THR A 631 -1.55 36.98 -4.05
C THR A 631 -0.31 37.60 -3.45
N ASN A 632 -0.09 37.44 -2.14
CA ASN A 632 1.06 38.00 -1.45
C ASN A 632 1.52 37.10 -0.31
N ILE A 633 2.85 36.98 -0.14
CA ILE A 633 3.49 36.30 0.98
C ILE A 633 4.31 37.34 1.75
N GLU A 634 3.85 37.67 2.95
CA GLU A 634 4.44 38.73 3.79
C GLU A 634 5.64 38.22 4.59
N ILE A 635 5.60 36.95 5.01
CA ILE A 635 6.68 36.30 5.76
C ILE A 635 7.34 35.29 4.85
N ALA A 636 8.64 35.45 4.61
CA ALA A 636 9.42 34.54 3.78
C ALA A 636 9.24 33.08 4.26
N PRO A 637 8.87 32.14 3.36
CA PRO A 637 8.64 30.76 3.75
C PRO A 637 9.95 30.07 4.09
N HIS A 638 9.92 29.25 5.15
CA HIS A 638 11.05 28.46 5.60
C HIS A 638 11.33 27.28 4.66
N PHE A 639 10.29 26.76 4.01
CA PHE A 639 10.43 25.68 3.04
C PHE A 639 9.41 25.81 1.90
N ARG A 640 9.73 25.19 0.76
CA ARG A 640 8.94 25.19 -0.47
C ARG A 640 8.91 23.80 -1.08
N MET A 641 7.84 23.50 -1.80
CA MET A 641 7.68 22.22 -2.46
C MET A 641 7.05 22.38 -3.86
N LEU A 642 7.61 21.70 -4.85
CA LEU A 642 7.03 21.53 -6.18
C LEU A 642 6.66 20.06 -6.38
N LEU A 643 5.38 19.78 -6.55
CA LEU A 643 4.86 18.46 -6.86
C LEU A 643 4.48 18.39 -8.35
N ARG A 644 4.98 17.40 -9.07
CA ARG A 644 4.65 17.14 -10.48
C ARG A 644 4.10 15.73 -10.64
N TYR A 645 2.89 15.63 -11.18
CA TYR A 645 2.28 14.38 -11.59
C TYR A 645 2.76 14.04 -13.01
N LEU A 646 3.47 12.93 -13.16
CA LEU A 646 4.24 12.66 -14.36
C LEU A 646 3.45 11.87 -15.41
N ARG A 647 3.74 12.18 -16.68
CA ARG A 647 3.27 11.40 -17.82
C ARG A 647 4.20 10.24 -18.07
N ALA A 648 3.63 9.20 -18.66
CA ALA A 648 4.42 8.19 -19.32
C ALA A 648 5.27 8.81 -20.44
N ASP A 649 6.50 8.34 -20.56
CA ASP A 649 7.38 8.67 -21.67
C ASP A 649 6.87 8.02 -22.98
N ALA A 650 7.08 8.69 -24.11
CA ALA A 650 6.46 8.38 -25.40
C ALA A 650 7.00 7.11 -26.11
N GLY A 651 7.62 6.17 -25.37
CA GLY A 651 8.44 5.09 -25.93
C GLY A 651 7.87 3.67 -25.85
N GLY A 652 6.63 3.46 -25.39
CA GLY A 652 6.06 2.12 -25.15
C GLY A 652 5.37 1.48 -26.35
N ARG A 653 5.35 0.14 -26.40
CA ARG A 653 4.41 -0.60 -27.25
C ARG A 653 3.05 -0.61 -26.53
N TYR A 654 2.20 0.35 -26.85
CA TYR A 654 0.78 0.28 -26.51
C TYR A 654 -0.05 0.54 -27.76
N GLY A 655 -0.77 -0.48 -28.22
CA GLY A 655 -1.83 -0.39 -29.22
C GLY A 655 -1.37 0.09 -30.60
N HIS A 656 -1.39 -0.83 -31.57
CA HIS A 656 -1.40 -0.54 -33.01
C HIS A 656 -2.05 0.79 -33.38
N SER A 657 -1.44 1.52 -34.32
CA SER A 657 -2.07 2.64 -35.03
C SER A 657 -3.51 2.27 -35.38
N SER A 658 -4.48 3.07 -34.93
CA SER A 658 -5.88 2.86 -35.32
C SER A 658 -5.96 2.78 -36.85
N PRO A 659 -6.66 1.79 -37.45
CA PRO A 659 -6.92 1.85 -38.88
C PRO A 659 -7.71 3.14 -39.17
N PRO A 660 -7.42 3.85 -40.26
CA PRO A 660 -8.13 5.07 -40.59
C PRO A 660 -9.64 4.78 -40.70
N PHE A 661 -10.46 5.57 -40.01
CA PHE A 661 -11.91 5.48 -40.13
C PHE A 661 -12.34 5.85 -41.56
N PRO A 662 -13.27 5.10 -42.19
CA PRO A 662 -13.85 5.49 -43.46
C PRO A 662 -14.55 6.85 -43.32
N SER A 663 -14.24 7.79 -44.20
CA SER A 663 -14.67 9.19 -44.15
C SER A 663 -16.18 9.42 -44.23
N ASP A 664 -16.98 8.40 -44.58
CA ASP A 664 -18.34 8.59 -45.10
C ASP A 664 -19.39 7.64 -44.49
N SER A 665 -19.47 7.56 -43.14
CA SER A 665 -20.59 6.86 -42.47
C SER A 665 -21.62 7.82 -41.86
N GLU A 666 -22.89 7.42 -41.80
CA GLU A 666 -23.96 8.18 -41.12
C GLU A 666 -23.65 8.45 -39.63
N LEU A 667 -22.84 7.61 -38.99
CA LEU A 667 -22.33 7.84 -37.63
C LEU A 667 -21.46 9.12 -37.56
N ALA A 668 -20.61 9.35 -38.57
CA ALA A 668 -19.78 10.55 -38.66
C ALA A 668 -20.60 11.82 -38.95
N ALA A 669 -21.76 11.70 -39.58
CA ALA A 669 -22.71 12.80 -39.77
C ALA A 669 -23.50 13.11 -38.48
N SER A 670 -23.89 12.09 -37.72
CA SER A 670 -24.54 12.23 -36.41
C SER A 670 -23.65 12.94 -35.38
N ALA A 671 -22.36 12.58 -35.33
CA ALA A 671 -21.38 13.20 -34.43
C ALA A 671 -21.11 14.69 -34.71
N ARG A 672 -21.26 15.15 -35.97
CA ARG A 672 -21.10 16.56 -36.36
C ARG A 672 -22.22 17.46 -35.83
N ARG A 673 -23.45 16.95 -35.75
CA ARG A 673 -24.63 17.74 -35.34
C ARG A 673 -24.69 18.02 -33.83
N ASN A 674 -24.03 17.20 -33.01
CA ASN A 674 -24.11 17.29 -31.55
C ASN A 674 -22.95 18.07 -30.89
N HIS A 675 -22.14 18.83 -31.65
CA HIS A 675 -20.89 19.46 -31.16
C HIS A 675 -19.92 18.48 -30.45
N LEU A 676 -20.07 17.18 -30.67
CA LEU A 676 -19.21 16.12 -30.13
C LEU A 676 -17.93 15.92 -30.95
N TYR A 677 -17.64 16.79 -31.93
CA TYR A 677 -16.49 16.62 -32.82
C TYR A 677 -15.15 16.72 -32.07
N GLY A 678 -15.07 17.55 -31.02
CA GLY A 678 -13.92 17.56 -30.10
C GLY A 678 -13.81 16.31 -29.20
N ALA A 679 -14.91 15.60 -29.00
CA ALA A 679 -14.98 14.38 -28.17
C ALA A 679 -14.91 13.07 -28.98
N TYR A 680 -14.90 13.13 -30.31
CA TYR A 680 -14.83 11.92 -31.15
C TYR A 680 -13.64 11.93 -32.13
N ALA A 681 -13.13 13.10 -32.53
CA ALA A 681 -11.97 13.21 -33.42
C ALA A 681 -10.60 13.36 -32.69
N GLY A 682 -10.59 13.29 -31.35
CA GLY A 682 -9.36 13.29 -30.54
C GLY A 682 -9.18 12.05 -29.64
N ILE A 683 -10.08 11.06 -29.74
CA ILE A 683 -10.15 9.95 -28.78
C ILE A 683 -9.82 8.63 -29.47
N ARG A 684 -8.53 8.43 -29.75
CA ARG A 684 -7.76 7.17 -29.71
C ARG A 684 -6.32 7.50 -30.12
N GLY A 685 -5.74 8.34 -29.26
CA GLY A 685 -4.50 9.12 -29.42
C GLY A 685 -4.51 10.32 -28.45
N ASN A 686 -5.18 10.17 -27.31
CA ASN A 686 -5.67 11.23 -26.43
C ASN A 686 -4.65 11.70 -25.38
N GLY A 687 -3.40 11.22 -25.42
CA GLY A 687 -2.40 11.55 -24.40
C GLY A 687 -2.82 11.17 -22.96
N ALA A 688 -3.85 10.31 -22.83
CA ALA A 688 -4.34 9.80 -21.56
C ALA A 688 -3.36 8.73 -21.04
N GLU A 689 -3.04 8.81 -19.76
CA GLU A 689 -2.13 7.90 -19.09
C GLU A 689 -2.83 6.54 -18.90
N VAL A 690 -2.56 5.61 -19.81
CA VAL A 690 -2.91 4.20 -19.60
C VAL A 690 -1.81 3.61 -18.73
N LEU A 691 -2.13 3.33 -17.47
CA LEU A 691 -1.20 2.81 -16.47
C LEU A 691 -1.14 1.27 -16.48
N GLY A 692 -1.86 0.62 -17.39
CA GLY A 692 -2.16 -0.80 -17.34
C GLY A 692 -3.27 -1.09 -16.32
N ARG A 693 -3.95 -2.23 -16.47
CA ARG A 693 -4.90 -2.73 -15.45
C ARG A 693 -4.11 -3.19 -14.22
N SER A 694 -4.46 -4.30 -13.62
CA SER A 694 -3.51 -5.00 -12.76
C SER A 694 -2.16 -5.09 -13.49
N ASN A 695 -1.06 -4.80 -12.80
CA ASN A 695 0.26 -4.72 -13.44
C ASN A 695 1.39 -5.08 -12.44
N ILE A 696 2.61 -5.18 -12.96
CA ILE A 696 3.85 -5.28 -12.17
C ILE A 696 4.87 -4.28 -12.69
N GLY A 697 5.50 -3.53 -11.80
CA GLY A 697 6.51 -2.52 -12.10
C GLY A 697 7.94 -3.07 -12.15
N GLU A 698 8.74 -2.61 -13.10
CA GLU A 698 10.19 -2.79 -13.21
C GLU A 698 10.86 -1.43 -12.98
N VAL A 699 11.68 -1.34 -11.93
CA VAL A 699 12.44 -0.13 -11.56
C VAL A 699 13.90 -0.29 -11.99
N LYS A 700 14.39 0.70 -12.74
CA LYS A 700 15.81 0.87 -13.09
C LYS A 700 16.27 2.24 -12.62
N MET A 701 17.52 2.33 -12.19
CA MET A 701 18.06 3.57 -11.64
C MET A 701 19.41 3.90 -12.25
N THR A 702 19.62 5.19 -12.49
CA THR A 702 20.92 5.82 -12.67
C THR A 702 21.07 6.86 -11.55
N PRO A 703 22.26 7.45 -11.34
CA PRO A 703 22.39 8.55 -10.38
C PRO A 703 21.49 9.77 -10.67
N ALA A 704 21.04 9.94 -11.92
CA ALA A 704 20.29 11.12 -12.36
C ALA A 704 18.80 10.85 -12.67
N VAL A 705 18.41 9.60 -12.91
CA VAL A 705 17.07 9.23 -13.38
C VAL A 705 16.65 7.88 -12.79
N VAL A 706 15.41 7.79 -12.34
CA VAL A 706 14.72 6.50 -12.11
C VAL A 706 13.70 6.26 -13.22
N SER A 707 13.75 5.07 -13.80
CA SER A 707 12.80 4.57 -14.82
C SER A 707 11.89 3.55 -14.16
N TYR A 708 10.59 3.77 -14.25
CA TYR A 708 9.56 2.85 -13.79
C TYR A 708 8.74 2.34 -14.96
N ARG A 709 8.91 1.07 -15.32
CA ARG A 709 8.19 0.42 -16.41
C ARG A 709 7.15 -0.53 -15.84
N VAL A 710 5.87 -0.25 -16.04
CA VAL A 710 4.80 -1.17 -15.63
C VAL A 710 4.44 -2.12 -16.78
N HIS A 711 4.28 -3.39 -16.45
CA HIS A 711 4.00 -4.51 -17.36
C HIS A 711 2.65 -5.13 -17.03
N TRP A 712 1.86 -5.45 -18.05
CA TRP A 712 0.58 -6.17 -17.86
C TRP A 712 0.24 -7.05 -19.06
N GLN A 713 -0.84 -7.81 -18.91
CA GLN A 713 -1.47 -8.57 -19.99
C GLN A 713 -2.96 -8.27 -20.02
N GLU A 714 -3.57 -8.19 -21.20
CA GLU A 714 -5.03 -7.96 -21.33
C GLU A 714 -5.85 -9.18 -20.91
N SER A 715 -5.27 -10.38 -20.93
CA SER A 715 -5.89 -11.63 -20.49
C SER A 715 -4.83 -12.68 -20.12
N MET A 716 -5.22 -13.69 -19.36
CA MET A 716 -4.34 -14.80 -18.95
C MET A 716 -3.84 -15.67 -20.13
N THR A 717 -4.50 -15.62 -21.28
CA THR A 717 -4.10 -16.37 -22.49
C THR A 717 -3.25 -15.54 -23.45
N ALA A 718 -3.01 -14.25 -23.15
CA ALA A 718 -2.20 -13.40 -23.98
C ALA A 718 -0.72 -13.83 -23.91
N THR A 719 -0.05 -13.88 -25.07
CA THR A 719 1.38 -14.16 -25.16
C THR A 719 2.23 -12.88 -25.13
N GLU A 720 1.63 -11.75 -25.47
CA GLU A 720 2.30 -10.45 -25.44
C GLU A 720 2.22 -9.84 -24.04
N ILE A 721 3.30 -9.15 -23.64
CA ILE A 721 3.37 -8.37 -22.40
C ILE A 721 3.40 -6.90 -22.82
N ASP A 722 2.33 -6.19 -22.52
CA ASP A 722 2.22 -4.76 -22.73
C ASP A 722 3.02 -4.02 -21.66
N TRP A 723 3.56 -2.85 -22.01
CA TRP A 723 4.28 -2.03 -21.04
C TRP A 723 4.25 -0.53 -21.35
N ILE A 724 4.36 0.26 -20.29
CA ILE A 724 4.52 1.71 -20.35
C ILE A 724 5.59 2.15 -19.35
N ARG A 725 6.32 3.22 -19.64
CA ARG A 725 7.47 3.68 -18.85
C ARG A 725 7.31 5.12 -18.37
N PHE A 726 7.72 5.39 -17.15
CA PHE A 726 7.86 6.71 -16.55
C PHE A 726 9.33 6.97 -16.26
N ASP A 727 9.89 8.07 -16.78
CA ASP A 727 11.24 8.50 -16.45
C ASP A 727 11.18 9.72 -15.54
N ILE A 728 11.85 9.65 -14.39
CA ILE A 728 11.80 10.66 -13.34
C ILE A 728 13.20 11.17 -13.07
N SER A 729 13.43 12.46 -13.27
CA SER A 729 14.69 13.12 -12.90
C SER A 729 14.88 13.11 -11.39
N LEU A 730 16.06 12.65 -10.95
CA LEU A 730 16.58 12.74 -9.59
C LEU A 730 17.46 13.99 -9.41
N ASP A 731 17.56 14.85 -10.42
CA ASP A 731 18.36 16.08 -10.36
C ASP A 731 17.79 17.09 -9.36
N VAL A 732 18.60 17.43 -8.36
CA VAL A 732 18.33 18.38 -7.28
C VAL A 732 18.61 19.84 -7.66
N SER A 733 19.18 20.07 -8.85
CA SER A 733 19.62 21.38 -9.36
C SER A 733 18.62 22.06 -10.30
N ASP A 734 17.48 21.42 -10.57
CA ASP A 734 16.38 21.98 -11.36
C ASP A 734 15.95 23.38 -10.89
N ALA A 735 15.47 24.19 -11.83
CA ALA A 735 15.22 25.63 -11.71
C ALA A 735 14.56 26.08 -10.37
N PRO A 736 14.92 27.28 -9.86
CA PRO A 736 14.48 27.74 -8.55
C PRO A 736 12.96 27.91 -8.46
N PHE A 737 12.39 27.50 -7.32
CA PHE A 737 10.99 27.71 -7.00
C PHE A 737 10.70 29.20 -6.80
N GLN A 738 9.87 29.78 -7.66
CA GLN A 738 9.40 31.17 -7.55
C GLN A 738 7.99 31.24 -6.94
N TYR A 739 7.79 32.17 -6.00
CA TYR A 739 6.52 32.46 -5.33
C TYR A 739 6.17 33.97 -5.34
N PRO A 740 4.88 34.35 -5.17
CA PRO A 740 4.45 35.76 -5.17
C PRO A 740 5.17 36.59 -4.11
N GLY A 741 5.61 37.80 -4.48
CA GLY A 741 6.35 38.70 -3.59
C GLY A 741 7.85 38.41 -3.48
N GLN A 742 8.36 37.38 -4.16
CA GLN A 742 9.80 37.18 -4.34
C GLN A 742 10.33 38.16 -5.40
N PRO A 743 11.42 38.91 -5.12
CA PRO A 743 11.96 39.94 -6.02
C PRO A 743 12.57 39.37 -7.31
#